data_AF-A0A1B2Z4Q7-F1
#
_entry.id   AF-A0A1B2Z4Q7-F1
#
_cell.length_a   1.000
_cell.length_b   1.000
_cell.length_c   1.000
_cell.angle_alpha   90.00
_cell.angle_beta   90.00
_cell.angle_gamma   90.00
#
_symmetry.space_group_name_H-M   'P 1'
#
loop_
_entity.id
_entity.type
_entity.pdbx_description
1 polymer ?
#
loop_
_entity_poly.entity_id
_entity_poly.type
_entity_poly.pdbx_seq_one_letter_code
_entity_poly.pdbx_strand_id
1 'polypeptide(L)'
;MSYALKHTKQRKHTNREAHMILNDLNQPIIESTELDEFFEALCAANYENYEGLIKAHNINFETLLPFASWSSKSYQRICLASNEECELILLCWDKGQKTPIHSHDGQKCWVYFAKGEFEEFLYAKGEKNNLLQKNSVAEGQVTFLTDEIGFHSLENKSSGLGMTLHLYANPITKCQVYSESKKEFENKELQYDIDLSDSNRDTEMSADLLTFIQLSQELLKDENDNPVSQRIPSSELKKVLNIGLEENGINEDQFVETLKKIVLATPKTSSSLFFNQLFGGRESKAVLGDLLAVMLNNSMYTYKVGGVQVGIEKEIINQVIDRLDYGPHAGGTFPSGGSMSNFMAILMARDKVNEVSRQTGLKINMIAYTSAESHYSIEKNAAFIGIGRENVRKIPVNEVGEMRVDSLKAAIDKDLEAGNTPFFVNATAGTTVLGAFDPIKELGEVCRAYNIWMHVDGAYKGSVLLSEKYKHLLEGSNQADSFSFNPHKMLGAPLTCSVIVVKDKKHLHDSFSNNAEYLYQTDEDDFNLGKTSFQCGRRNDALKLWTLWKSKGRKGLERIVDKQFELADYAREYVRNHPDYELYSFDDSIAICFNYKNISADQLCTDLYEHDELMVGYGKFRENEFVRMVTINHANTKEDIEHFFKVIEAFYTR
;
A
#
# COMPACT_ATOMS: atom_id res chain seq x y z
N MET A 1 38.23 43.61 -4.76
CA MET A 1 36.87 44.15 -4.54
C MET A 1 35.99 42.99 -4.10
N SER A 2 36.05 42.58 -2.83
CA SER A 2 35.21 43.02 -1.71
C SER A 2 33.71 42.89 -2.01
N TYR A 3 33.06 41.86 -1.46
CA TYR A 3 32.06 42.01 -0.40
C TYR A 3 31.75 40.61 0.18
N ALA A 4 32.22 40.37 1.40
CA ALA A 4 31.85 39.22 2.23
C ALA A 4 30.87 39.72 3.29
N LEU A 5 29.69 39.13 3.37
CA LEU A 5 28.75 39.30 4.48
C LEU A 5 28.62 37.96 5.21
N LYS A 6 29.33 37.86 6.34
CA LYS A 6 29.12 36.85 7.37
C LYS A 6 27.75 37.12 8.01
N HIS A 7 26.82 36.17 7.91
CA HIS A 7 25.67 36.09 8.80
C HIS A 7 25.77 34.82 9.66
N THR A 8 26.59 34.89 10.70
CA THR A 8 26.39 34.12 11.93
C THR A 8 25.15 34.70 12.64
N LYS A 9 24.01 34.00 12.59
CA LYS A 9 22.91 34.26 13.51
C LYS A 9 23.25 33.60 14.86
N GLN A 10 23.88 34.36 15.74
CA GLN A 10 23.75 34.14 17.18
C GLN A 10 22.26 34.30 17.52
N ARG A 11 21.59 33.22 17.93
CA ARG A 11 20.31 33.32 18.64
C ARG A 11 20.61 34.09 19.93
N LYS A 12 20.13 35.33 20.01
CA LYS A 12 20.13 36.11 21.24
C LYS A 12 19.24 35.39 22.25
N HIS A 13 19.80 34.97 23.38
CA HIS A 13 19.03 34.77 24.60
C HIS A 13 18.31 36.10 24.88
N THR A 14 17.01 36.12 24.65
CA THR A 14 16.14 37.14 25.23
C THR A 14 15.59 36.52 26.51
N ASN A 15 16.00 37.08 27.65
CA ASN A 15 15.28 36.89 28.92
C ASN A 15 13.85 37.39 28.69
N ARG A 16 12.94 36.49 28.29
CA ARG A 16 11.52 36.66 28.57
C ARG A 16 11.33 36.09 29.97
N GLU A 17 11.16 36.96 30.95
CA GLU A 17 10.49 36.56 32.18
C GLU A 17 9.14 35.97 31.76
N ALA A 18 8.96 34.67 32.01
CA ALA A 18 7.70 33.99 31.78
C ALA A 18 6.67 34.58 32.75
N HIS A 19 5.77 35.43 32.25
CA HIS A 19 4.57 35.78 33.00
C HIS A 19 3.63 34.57 32.98
N MET A 20 3.69 33.77 34.04
CA MET A 20 2.71 32.73 34.35
C MET A 20 1.33 33.38 34.54
N ILE A 21 0.38 33.06 33.64
CA ILE A 21 -1.03 33.41 33.85
C ILE A 21 -1.65 32.31 34.71
N LEU A 22 -2.15 32.69 35.87
CA LEU A 22 -2.75 31.79 36.85
C LEU A 22 -4.28 31.86 36.79
N ASN A 23 -4.96 30.73 36.95
CA ASN A 23 -6.41 30.70 37.16
C ASN A 23 -6.79 31.20 38.57
N ASP A 24 -8.10 31.32 38.85
CA ASP A 24 -8.62 31.77 40.16
C ASP A 24 -8.21 30.87 41.36
N LEU A 25 -7.54 29.75 41.09
CA LEU A 25 -6.98 28.80 42.05
C LEU A 25 -5.44 28.79 42.06
N ASN A 26 -4.78 29.78 41.45
CA ASN A 26 -3.33 29.90 41.38
C ASN A 26 -2.61 28.77 40.60
N GLN A 27 -3.26 28.16 39.60
CA GLN A 27 -2.66 27.15 38.71
C GLN A 27 -2.37 27.74 37.32
N PRO A 28 -1.26 27.35 36.66
CA PRO A 28 -0.91 27.86 35.34
C PRO A 28 -1.94 27.46 34.28
N ILE A 29 -2.36 28.42 33.46
CA ILE A 29 -3.18 28.20 32.26
C ILE A 29 -2.25 28.17 31.05
N ILE A 30 -2.24 27.06 30.30
CA ILE A 30 -1.50 26.88 29.05
C ILE A 30 -2.52 26.55 27.95
N GLU A 31 -2.53 27.32 26.86
CA GLU A 31 -3.51 27.27 25.77
C GLU A 31 -2.99 26.54 24.50
N SER A 32 -1.97 25.68 24.63
CA SER A 32 -1.30 25.01 23.50
C SER A 32 -1.04 23.53 23.78
N THR A 33 -1.22 22.68 22.76
CA THR A 33 -1.26 21.21 22.79
C THR A 33 0.05 20.52 22.38
N GLU A 34 1.17 21.24 22.32
CA GLU A 34 2.46 20.66 21.90
C GLU A 34 3.14 19.87 23.03
N LEU A 35 3.65 18.67 22.72
CA LEU A 35 4.34 17.78 23.66
C LEU A 35 5.53 18.46 24.34
N ASP A 36 6.16 19.42 23.66
CA ASP A 36 7.27 20.22 24.17
C ASP A 36 6.82 21.17 25.28
N GLU A 37 5.69 21.87 25.12
CA GLU A 37 5.15 22.73 26.19
C GLU A 37 4.69 21.91 27.39
N PHE A 38 4.06 20.77 27.13
CA PHE A 38 3.71 19.82 28.18
C PHE A 38 4.97 19.35 28.92
N PHE A 39 6.03 18.97 28.21
CA PHE A 39 7.30 18.56 28.79
C PHE A 39 7.90 19.68 29.65
N GLU A 40 8.01 20.90 29.14
CA GLU A 40 8.52 22.05 29.89
C GLU A 40 7.68 22.33 31.16
N ALA A 41 6.35 22.26 31.05
CA ALA A 41 5.45 22.41 32.19
C ALA A 41 5.64 21.31 33.23
N LEU A 42 5.84 20.06 32.79
CA LEU A 42 6.12 18.93 33.69
C LEU A 42 7.46 19.11 34.41
N CYS A 43 8.50 19.56 33.71
CA CYS A 43 9.83 19.75 34.27
C CYS A 43 9.88 20.90 35.30
N ALA A 44 9.10 21.95 35.07
CA ALA A 44 8.98 23.07 36.00
C ALA A 44 8.06 22.78 37.22
N ALA A 45 7.30 21.69 37.22
CA ALA A 45 6.25 21.45 38.21
C ALA A 45 6.73 20.71 39.47
N ASN A 46 6.08 21.05 40.59
CA ASN A 46 6.15 20.23 41.80
C ASN A 46 5.34 18.93 41.62
N TYR A 47 5.77 17.86 42.27
CA TYR A 47 5.16 16.52 42.13
C TYR A 47 3.65 16.48 42.38
N GLU A 48 3.14 17.31 43.29
CA GLU A 48 1.71 17.38 43.65
C GLU A 48 0.85 17.87 42.47
N ASN A 49 1.47 18.57 41.52
CA ASN A 49 0.80 19.13 40.36
C ASN A 49 0.92 18.24 39.12
N TYR A 50 1.74 17.18 39.15
CA TYR A 50 2.02 16.33 37.99
C TYR A 50 0.74 15.68 37.43
N GLU A 51 -0.07 15.07 38.31
CA GLU A 51 -1.35 14.47 37.92
C GLU A 51 -2.32 15.52 37.37
N GLY A 52 -2.33 16.71 37.95
CA GLY A 52 -3.15 17.84 37.49
C GLY A 52 -2.76 18.30 36.08
N LEU A 53 -1.46 18.40 35.79
CA LEU A 53 -0.94 18.79 34.49
C LEU A 53 -1.25 17.76 33.39
N ILE A 54 -1.09 16.47 33.70
CA ILE A 54 -1.48 15.37 32.78
C ILE A 54 -2.95 15.46 32.42
N LYS A 55 -3.81 15.65 33.43
CA LYS A 55 -5.27 15.79 33.24
C LYS A 55 -5.61 17.06 32.45
N ALA A 56 -4.96 18.18 32.73
CA ALA A 56 -5.18 19.44 32.04
C ALA A 56 -4.79 19.38 30.56
N HIS A 57 -3.70 18.69 30.22
CA HIS A 57 -3.27 18.46 28.83
C HIS A 57 -3.98 17.27 28.17
N ASN A 58 -4.96 16.65 28.85
CA ASN A 58 -5.73 15.52 28.36
C ASN A 58 -4.86 14.36 27.83
N ILE A 59 -3.71 14.11 28.45
CA ILE A 59 -2.77 13.07 28.02
C ILE A 59 -3.39 11.69 28.29
N ASN A 60 -3.75 10.99 27.22
CA ASN A 60 -4.39 9.68 27.27
C ASN A 60 -3.76 8.72 26.24
N PHE A 61 -4.33 7.53 26.10
CA PHE A 61 -3.87 6.53 25.14
C PHE A 61 -3.76 7.08 23.71
N GLU A 62 -4.77 7.80 23.22
CA GLU A 62 -4.81 8.32 21.85
C GLU A 62 -3.73 9.38 21.63
N THR A 63 -3.48 10.24 22.62
CA THR A 63 -2.43 11.27 22.54
C THR A 63 -1.03 10.68 22.44
N LEU A 64 -0.78 9.55 23.11
CA LEU A 64 0.54 8.92 23.16
C LEU A 64 0.74 7.86 22.06
N LEU A 65 -0.34 7.35 21.46
CA LEU A 65 -0.32 6.31 20.42
C LEU A 65 0.61 6.63 19.24
N PRO A 66 0.73 7.87 18.74
CA PRO A 66 1.61 8.18 17.61
C PRO A 66 3.10 7.96 17.91
N PHE A 67 3.49 8.03 19.18
CA PHE A 67 4.87 7.81 19.64
C PHE A 67 5.12 6.38 20.11
N ALA A 68 4.05 5.59 20.29
CA ALA A 68 4.11 4.29 20.90
C ALA A 68 4.61 3.21 19.93
N SER A 69 5.36 2.24 20.46
CA SER A 69 5.84 1.08 19.72
C SER A 69 5.81 -0.14 20.63
N TRP A 70 5.31 -1.27 20.17
CA TRP A 70 5.20 -2.49 20.96
C TRP A 70 6.02 -3.62 20.36
N SER A 71 6.56 -4.47 21.23
CA SER A 71 7.28 -5.68 20.88
C SER A 71 6.77 -6.84 21.73
N SER A 72 6.54 -8.00 21.11
CA SER A 72 6.15 -9.20 21.84
C SER A 72 7.31 -9.83 22.63
N LYS A 73 8.55 -9.36 22.42
CA LYS A 73 9.75 -9.90 23.07
C LYS A 73 10.06 -9.22 24.40
N SER A 74 9.86 -7.92 24.48
CA SER A 74 10.13 -7.09 25.65
C SER A 74 9.30 -5.81 25.57
N TYR A 75 9.11 -5.14 26.71
CA TYR A 75 8.57 -3.78 26.69
C TYR A 75 9.53 -2.87 25.91
N GLN A 76 9.00 -1.82 25.32
CA GLN A 76 9.78 -0.83 24.57
C GLN A 76 9.96 0.44 25.40
N ARG A 77 11.17 0.99 25.39
CA ARG A 77 11.56 2.25 26.03
C ARG A 77 11.71 3.33 24.96
N ILE A 78 10.80 4.30 24.93
CA ILE A 78 10.82 5.41 23.98
C ILE A 78 11.12 6.70 24.75
N CYS A 79 12.26 7.34 24.49
CA CYS A 79 12.51 8.69 25.01
C CYS A 79 11.68 9.67 24.18
N LEU A 80 10.73 10.37 24.82
CA LEU A 80 9.90 11.37 24.15
C LEU A 80 10.61 12.72 24.13
N ALA A 81 11.19 13.12 25.26
CA ALA A 81 11.92 14.37 25.43
C ALA A 81 12.92 14.23 26.58
N SER A 82 14.05 14.93 26.49
CA SER A 82 15.08 14.95 27.53
C SER A 82 15.84 16.26 27.48
N ASN A 83 16.17 16.81 28.66
CA ASN A 83 17.11 17.92 28.81
C ASN A 83 18.04 17.66 30.03
N GLU A 84 18.78 18.66 30.50
CA GLU A 84 19.70 18.49 31.65
C GLU A 84 18.97 18.30 32.99
N GLU A 85 17.71 18.70 33.10
CA GLU A 85 16.94 18.74 34.34
C GLU A 85 15.85 17.66 34.44
N CYS A 86 15.45 17.06 33.33
CA CYS A 86 14.36 16.09 33.31
C CYS A 86 14.37 15.21 32.06
N GLU A 87 13.67 14.09 32.15
CA GLU A 87 13.54 13.14 31.06
C GLU A 87 12.16 12.49 31.05
N LEU A 88 11.51 12.46 29.89
CA LEU A 88 10.18 11.91 29.69
C LEU A 88 10.25 10.67 28.79
N ILE A 89 9.89 9.52 29.35
CA ILE A 89 9.98 8.22 28.69
C ILE A 89 8.60 7.59 28.60
N LEU A 90 8.22 7.14 27.42
CA LEU A 90 7.07 6.29 27.21
C LEU A 90 7.50 4.82 27.22
N LEU A 91 6.94 4.03 28.14
CA LEU A 91 7.06 2.58 28.13
C LEU A 91 5.81 1.94 27.55
N CYS A 92 6.02 1.08 26.55
CA CYS A 92 4.96 0.36 25.85
C CYS A 92 5.10 -1.14 26.12
N TRP A 93 4.00 -1.76 26.57
CA TRP A 93 3.99 -3.10 27.15
C TRP A 93 3.05 -4.00 26.36
N ASP A 94 3.52 -5.19 26.02
CA ASP A 94 2.62 -6.30 25.65
C ASP A 94 2.06 -6.96 26.93
N LYS A 95 1.07 -7.83 26.76
CA LYS A 95 0.42 -8.56 27.84
C LYS A 95 1.44 -9.36 28.67
N GLY A 96 1.39 -9.19 29.99
CA GLY A 96 2.18 -9.97 30.95
C GLY A 96 3.66 -9.58 31.01
N GLN A 97 4.08 -8.54 30.29
CA GLN A 97 5.45 -8.04 30.37
C GLN A 97 5.70 -7.36 31.73
N LYS A 98 6.93 -7.55 32.22
CA LYS A 98 7.36 -7.09 33.55
C LYS A 98 8.77 -6.52 33.49
N THR A 99 9.03 -5.44 34.23
CA THR A 99 10.40 -4.98 34.45
C THR A 99 11.12 -5.90 35.42
N PRO A 100 12.44 -6.05 35.33
CA PRO A 100 13.19 -6.57 36.46
C PRO A 100 13.01 -5.68 37.71
N ILE A 101 13.42 -6.20 38.87
CA ILE A 101 13.52 -5.38 40.09
C ILE A 101 14.66 -4.39 39.87
N HIS A 102 14.40 -3.10 39.99
CA HIS A 102 15.38 -2.07 39.69
C HIS A 102 15.30 -0.86 40.63
N SER A 103 16.41 -0.11 40.65
CA SER A 103 16.54 1.20 41.28
C SER A 103 16.41 2.33 40.25
N HIS A 104 16.52 3.57 40.71
CA HIS A 104 16.53 4.78 39.88
C HIS A 104 17.84 5.56 39.94
N ASP A 105 18.93 4.95 40.45
CA ASP A 105 20.26 5.58 40.62
C ASP A 105 20.20 6.95 41.33
N GLY A 106 19.38 7.01 42.39
CA GLY A 106 19.13 8.22 43.17
C GLY A 106 18.12 9.21 42.53
N GLN A 107 17.61 8.93 41.34
CA GLN A 107 16.62 9.77 40.68
C GLN A 107 15.22 9.55 41.24
N LYS A 108 14.41 10.61 41.11
CA LYS A 108 12.97 10.59 41.40
C LYS A 108 12.22 10.28 40.11
N CYS A 109 11.23 9.40 40.19
CA CYS A 109 10.42 8.97 39.05
C CYS A 109 8.93 9.09 39.36
N TRP A 110 8.19 9.68 38.43
CA TRP A 110 6.72 9.66 38.41
C TRP A 110 6.24 8.81 37.25
N VAL A 111 5.25 7.94 37.50
CA VAL A 111 4.70 7.05 36.50
C VAL A 111 3.21 7.29 36.36
N TYR A 112 2.78 7.75 35.19
CA TYR A 112 1.38 7.84 34.80
C TYR A 112 0.96 6.63 33.98
N PHE A 113 -0.12 5.98 34.38
CA PHE A 113 -0.61 4.74 33.76
C PHE A 113 -1.64 5.07 32.67
N ALA A 114 -1.15 5.42 31.49
CA ALA A 114 -1.96 5.93 30.38
C ALA A 114 -2.88 4.87 29.73
N LYS A 115 -2.52 3.59 29.81
CA LYS A 115 -3.39 2.49 29.35
C LYS A 115 -3.09 1.19 30.07
N GLY A 116 -4.14 0.48 30.50
CA GLY A 116 -4.07 -0.87 31.04
C GLY A 116 -4.01 -0.92 32.57
N GLU A 117 -3.98 -2.15 33.10
CA GLU A 117 -3.94 -2.45 34.53
C GLU A 117 -2.56 -3.01 34.90
N PHE A 118 -1.97 -2.47 35.97
CA PHE A 118 -0.62 -2.80 36.38
C PHE A 118 -0.54 -3.27 37.83
N GLU A 119 0.47 -4.10 38.11
CA GLU A 119 0.91 -4.37 39.47
C GLU A 119 2.31 -3.77 39.67
N GLU A 120 2.44 -2.96 40.72
CA GLU A 120 3.71 -2.46 41.22
C GLU A 120 4.12 -3.26 42.46
N PHE A 121 5.34 -3.77 42.44
CA PHE A 121 5.93 -4.53 43.54
C PHE A 121 7.10 -3.74 44.13
N LEU A 122 7.02 -3.38 45.40
CA LEU A 122 8.05 -2.66 46.12
C LEU A 122 8.86 -3.61 47.01
N TYR A 123 10.18 -3.52 46.92
CA TYR A 123 11.15 -4.35 47.63
C TYR A 123 12.08 -3.49 48.49
N ALA A 124 12.57 -4.08 49.59
CA ALA A 124 13.64 -3.45 50.34
C ALA A 124 14.89 -3.28 49.47
N LYS A 125 15.63 -2.19 49.70
CA LYS A 125 16.75 -1.77 48.87
C LYS A 125 17.79 -2.88 48.72
N GLY A 126 18.04 -3.30 47.48
CA GLY A 126 19.00 -4.37 47.18
C GLY A 126 18.59 -5.77 47.63
N GLU A 127 17.34 -6.00 48.02
CA GLU A 127 16.86 -7.29 48.54
C GLU A 127 15.68 -7.85 47.73
N LYS A 128 15.94 -8.80 46.81
CA LYS A 128 14.87 -9.42 46.00
C LYS A 128 13.78 -10.13 46.80
N ASN A 129 14.14 -10.75 47.92
CA ASN A 129 13.21 -11.62 48.67
C ASN A 129 12.43 -10.87 49.76
N ASN A 130 12.64 -9.56 49.89
CA ASN A 130 11.99 -8.74 50.89
C ASN A 130 10.98 -7.81 50.22
N LEU A 131 9.81 -8.36 49.88
CA LEU A 131 8.70 -7.60 49.33
C LEU A 131 8.04 -6.78 50.44
N LEU A 132 8.08 -5.47 50.32
CA LEU A 132 7.50 -4.52 51.26
C LEU A 132 6.01 -4.30 50.97
N GLN A 133 5.66 -4.13 49.69
CA GLN A 133 4.31 -3.76 49.29
C GLN A 133 4.00 -4.26 47.88
N LYS A 134 2.72 -4.54 47.63
CA LYS A 134 2.15 -4.83 46.32
C LYS A 134 0.95 -3.92 46.09
N ASN A 135 1.00 -3.11 45.03
CA ASN A 135 -0.06 -2.17 44.67
C ASN A 135 -0.65 -2.55 43.31
N SER A 136 -1.97 -2.61 43.22
CA SER A 136 -2.68 -2.66 41.94
C SER A 136 -2.95 -1.22 41.50
N VAL A 137 -2.52 -0.87 40.29
CA VAL A 137 -2.60 0.48 39.75
C VAL A 137 -3.47 0.46 38.50
N ALA A 138 -4.51 1.28 38.52
CA ALA A 138 -5.48 1.40 37.43
C ALA A 138 -5.07 2.49 36.43
N GLU A 139 -5.68 2.45 35.25
CA GLU A 139 -5.53 3.47 34.23
C GLU A 139 -5.89 4.87 34.78
N GLY A 140 -5.12 5.88 34.39
CA GLY A 140 -5.30 7.27 34.81
C GLY A 140 -4.67 7.62 36.16
N GLN A 141 -4.07 6.66 36.88
CA GLN A 141 -3.37 6.92 38.15
C GLN A 141 -1.92 7.34 37.93
N VAL A 142 -1.36 8.01 38.95
CA VAL A 142 0.06 8.39 39.03
C VAL A 142 0.69 7.75 40.27
N THR A 143 1.86 7.14 40.11
CA THR A 143 2.71 6.70 41.24
C THR A 143 4.02 7.46 41.27
N PHE A 144 4.69 7.43 42.42
CA PHE A 144 5.97 8.09 42.66
C PHE A 144 6.95 7.12 43.32
N LEU A 145 8.20 7.11 42.85
CA LEU A 145 9.26 6.34 43.48
C LEU A 145 10.59 7.08 43.54
N THR A 146 11.32 6.82 44.63
CA THR A 146 12.73 7.15 44.84
C THR A 146 13.43 5.98 45.53
N ASP A 147 14.75 5.87 45.37
CA ASP A 147 15.58 4.81 45.98
C ASP A 147 15.61 4.83 47.52
N GLU A 148 15.07 5.88 48.15
CA GLU A 148 14.84 5.94 49.60
C GLU A 148 13.63 5.10 50.03
N ILE A 149 12.62 4.95 49.15
CA ILE A 149 11.42 4.14 49.41
C ILE A 149 11.73 2.65 49.22
N GLY A 150 12.54 2.31 48.22
CA GLY A 150 12.93 0.94 47.91
C GLY A 150 13.23 0.75 46.44
N PHE A 151 13.39 -0.51 46.03
CA PHE A 151 13.48 -0.90 44.62
C PHE A 151 12.14 -1.45 44.16
N HIS A 152 11.80 -1.36 42.88
CA HIS A 152 10.51 -1.85 42.42
C HIS A 152 10.56 -2.61 41.10
N SER A 153 9.42 -3.24 40.78
CA SER A 153 9.14 -3.75 39.44
C SER A 153 7.69 -3.46 39.06
N LEU A 154 7.45 -3.18 37.79
CA LEU A 154 6.13 -3.00 37.21
C LEU A 154 5.78 -4.16 36.29
N GLU A 155 4.52 -4.61 36.33
CA GLU A 155 3.99 -5.68 35.49
C GLU A 155 2.66 -5.29 34.87
N ASN A 156 2.54 -5.42 33.55
CA ASN A 156 1.26 -5.25 32.83
C ASN A 156 0.38 -6.49 33.03
N LYS A 157 -0.68 -6.36 33.82
CA LYS A 157 -1.66 -7.43 34.09
C LYS A 157 -2.88 -7.40 33.19
N SER A 158 -3.02 -6.36 32.36
CA SER A 158 -4.13 -6.27 31.42
C SER A 158 -4.14 -7.43 30.42
N SER A 159 -5.29 -7.70 29.82
CA SER A 159 -5.42 -8.71 28.76
C SER A 159 -4.82 -8.28 27.42
N GLY A 160 -4.23 -7.08 27.31
CA GLY A 160 -3.73 -6.51 26.07
C GLY A 160 -2.53 -5.58 26.26
N LEU A 161 -2.43 -4.61 25.36
CA LEU A 161 -1.35 -3.61 25.36
C LEU A 161 -1.50 -2.64 26.54
N GLY A 162 -0.39 -2.32 27.19
CA GLY A 162 -0.29 -1.28 28.21
C GLY A 162 0.61 -0.13 27.77
N MET A 163 0.43 1.04 28.39
CA MET A 163 1.28 2.22 28.22
C MET A 163 1.45 2.95 29.55
N THR A 164 2.68 3.33 29.85
CA THR A 164 3.01 4.14 31.03
C THR A 164 3.97 5.25 30.65
N LEU A 165 3.70 6.47 31.10
CA LEU A 165 4.54 7.64 30.90
C LEU A 165 5.36 7.91 32.16
N HIS A 166 6.68 7.97 32.01
CA HIS A 166 7.65 8.07 33.10
C HIS A 166 8.33 9.43 33.01
N LEU A 167 8.23 10.25 34.05
CA LEU A 167 9.03 11.46 34.21
C LEU A 167 10.14 11.20 35.23
N TYR A 168 11.39 11.39 34.82
CA TYR A 168 12.55 11.38 35.71
C TYR A 168 13.02 12.81 35.98
N ALA A 169 13.39 13.07 37.23
CA ALA A 169 13.90 14.38 37.67
C ALA A 169 15.35 14.69 37.23
N ASN A 170 16.02 13.76 36.56
CA ASN A 170 17.20 13.96 35.71
C ASN A 170 17.28 12.75 34.75
N PRO A 171 17.96 12.86 33.61
CA PRO A 171 18.14 11.74 32.69
C PRO A 171 18.72 10.49 33.35
N ILE A 172 18.06 9.34 33.17
CA ILE A 172 18.48 8.08 33.79
C ILE A 172 19.27 7.23 32.80
N THR A 173 20.60 7.32 32.88
CA THR A 173 21.52 6.60 31.98
C THR A 173 21.88 5.21 32.48
N LYS A 174 21.74 4.94 33.78
CA LYS A 174 22.03 3.64 34.39
C LYS A 174 21.18 3.41 35.64
N CYS A 175 21.05 2.16 36.05
CA CYS A 175 20.44 1.79 37.34
C CYS A 175 20.93 0.44 37.83
N GLN A 176 20.63 0.10 39.08
CA GLN A 176 20.81 -1.26 39.58
C GLN A 176 19.62 -2.13 39.21
N VAL A 177 19.89 -3.32 38.68
CA VAL A 177 18.86 -4.25 38.22
C VAL A 177 19.17 -5.63 38.76
N TYR A 178 18.16 -6.34 39.28
CA TYR A 178 18.33 -7.71 39.72
C TYR A 178 18.51 -8.65 38.53
N SER A 179 19.63 -9.35 38.49
CA SER A 179 19.97 -10.31 37.45
C SER A 179 19.56 -11.72 37.87
N GLU A 180 18.57 -12.30 37.19
CA GLU A 180 18.12 -13.67 37.49
C GLU A 180 19.22 -14.73 37.28
N SER A 181 20.13 -14.50 36.33
CA SER A 181 21.21 -15.43 36.03
C SER A 181 22.32 -15.40 37.09
N LYS A 182 22.68 -14.20 37.59
CA LYS A 182 23.74 -14.02 38.60
C LYS A 182 23.22 -14.07 40.04
N LYS A 183 21.91 -13.94 40.23
CA LYS A 183 21.21 -13.86 41.52
C LYS A 183 21.65 -12.68 42.41
N GLU A 184 22.13 -11.60 41.80
CA GLU A 184 22.57 -10.38 42.48
C GLU A 184 22.11 -9.13 41.70
N PHE A 185 22.19 -7.96 42.35
CA PHE A 185 21.98 -6.68 41.68
C PHE A 185 23.24 -6.26 40.93
N GLU A 186 23.08 -5.88 39.67
CA GLU A 186 24.17 -5.37 38.83
C GLU A 186 23.83 -4.00 38.27
N ASN A 187 24.85 -3.19 38.02
CA ASN A 187 24.68 -1.92 37.31
C ASN A 187 24.38 -2.22 35.84
N LYS A 188 23.34 -1.61 35.31
CA LYS A 188 22.93 -1.73 33.91
C LYS A 188 22.84 -0.35 33.30
N GLU A 189 23.57 -0.16 32.21
CA GLU A 189 23.39 0.99 31.31
C GLU A 189 22.03 0.86 30.62
N LEU A 190 21.27 1.94 30.64
CA LEU A 190 19.95 2.03 30.03
C LEU A 190 20.08 2.55 28.60
N GLN A 191 19.23 2.04 27.72
CA GLN A 191 19.16 2.44 26.32
C GLN A 191 17.70 2.63 25.94
N TYR A 192 17.47 3.50 24.96
CA TYR A 192 16.18 3.65 24.31
C TYR A 192 16.09 2.71 23.12
N ASP A 193 14.94 2.08 22.94
CA ASP A 193 14.61 1.41 21.69
C ASP A 193 14.33 2.45 20.59
N ILE A 194 13.76 3.60 20.98
CA ILE A 194 13.48 4.76 20.12
C ILE A 194 13.80 6.04 20.91
N ASP A 195 14.64 6.91 20.38
CA ASP A 195 15.00 8.18 21.02
C ASP A 195 14.49 9.38 20.21
N LEU A 196 13.33 9.92 20.58
CA LEU A 196 12.71 11.08 19.93
C LEU A 196 13.29 12.41 20.42
N SER A 197 14.12 12.41 21.48
CA SER A 197 14.66 13.64 22.08
C SER A 197 15.81 14.29 21.27
N ASP A 198 16.36 13.58 20.28
CA ASP A 198 17.48 14.09 19.48
C ASP A 198 17.04 15.19 18.51
N SER A 199 17.45 16.42 18.82
CA SER A 199 17.30 17.66 18.04
C SER A 199 17.85 17.64 16.60
N ASN A 200 18.54 16.58 16.17
CA ASN A 200 19.02 16.41 14.79
C ASN A 200 18.01 15.77 13.84
N ARG A 201 16.76 15.51 14.26
CA ARG A 201 15.71 15.07 13.35
C ARG A 201 15.23 16.23 12.48
N ASP A 202 14.86 15.87 11.24
CA ASP A 202 13.98 16.69 10.42
C ASP A 202 12.61 16.70 11.13
N THR A 203 12.41 17.66 12.03
CA THR A 203 11.26 17.74 12.94
C THR A 203 9.94 17.86 12.17
N GLU A 204 9.99 18.50 11.00
CA GLU A 204 8.84 18.66 10.09
C GLU A 204 8.38 17.29 9.55
N MET A 205 9.29 16.49 9.00
CA MET A 205 8.96 15.14 8.51
C MET A 205 8.42 14.22 9.62
N SER A 206 8.91 14.38 10.85
CA SER A 206 8.41 13.60 11.97
C SER A 206 6.97 13.96 12.32
N ALA A 207 6.62 15.25 12.33
CA ALA A 207 5.23 15.70 12.54
C ALA A 207 4.30 15.23 11.42
N ASP A 208 4.72 15.34 10.15
CA ASP A 208 3.95 14.87 9.00
C ASP A 208 3.64 13.37 9.05
N LEU A 209 4.57 12.56 9.58
CA LEU A 209 4.34 11.12 9.78
C LEU A 209 3.27 10.86 10.84
N LEU A 210 3.17 11.66 11.90
CA LEU A 210 2.11 11.55 12.89
C LEU A 210 0.76 11.95 12.28
N THR A 211 0.72 13.04 11.52
CA THR A 211 -0.46 13.46 10.75
C THR A 211 -0.91 12.35 9.80
N PHE A 212 0.01 11.72 9.07
CA PHE A 212 -0.29 10.58 8.21
C PHE A 212 -0.90 9.40 8.99
N ILE A 213 -0.34 9.06 10.16
CA ILE A 213 -0.86 7.99 11.01
C ILE A 213 -2.29 8.30 11.47
N GLN A 214 -2.53 9.52 11.95
CA GLN A 214 -3.84 9.97 12.41
C GLN A 214 -4.88 9.88 11.28
N LEU A 215 -4.62 10.51 10.14
CA LEU A 215 -5.54 10.51 9.00
C LEU A 215 -5.79 9.09 8.46
N SER A 216 -4.77 8.23 8.48
CA SER A 216 -4.91 6.83 8.09
C SER A 216 -5.82 6.04 9.03
N GLN A 217 -5.74 6.27 10.34
CA GLN A 217 -6.62 5.64 11.33
C GLN A 217 -8.07 6.10 11.17
N GLU A 218 -8.28 7.39 10.94
CA GLU A 218 -9.61 7.93 10.67
C GLU A 218 -10.21 7.36 9.39
N LEU A 219 -9.44 7.28 8.31
CA LEU A 219 -9.87 6.65 7.06
C LEU A 219 -10.25 5.18 7.26
N LEU A 220 -9.41 4.42 7.97
CA LEU A 220 -9.67 2.99 8.25
C LEU A 220 -10.95 2.79 9.06
N LYS A 221 -11.22 3.66 10.03
CA LYS A 221 -12.45 3.63 10.81
C LYS A 221 -13.66 3.95 9.92
N ASP A 222 -13.57 5.03 9.15
CA ASP A 222 -14.64 5.50 8.28
C ASP A 222 -14.94 4.54 7.10
N GLU A 223 -13.94 3.78 6.63
CA GLU A 223 -14.12 2.68 5.67
C GLU A 223 -14.99 1.54 6.22
N ASN A 224 -14.94 1.28 7.53
CA ASN A 224 -15.76 0.26 8.19
C ASN A 224 -17.15 0.78 8.54
N ASP A 225 -17.22 1.99 9.09
CA ASP A 225 -18.48 2.59 9.56
C ASP A 225 -19.36 3.05 8.39
N ASN A 226 -18.74 3.59 7.34
CA ASN A 226 -19.42 4.14 6.16
C ASN A 226 -18.77 3.59 4.87
N PRO A 227 -19.07 2.35 4.44
CA PRO A 227 -18.33 1.70 3.36
C PRO A 227 -18.43 2.39 1.98
N VAL A 228 -19.36 3.30 1.78
CA VAL A 228 -19.47 4.13 0.56
C VAL A 228 -19.34 5.60 0.94
N SER A 229 -18.55 6.35 0.17
CA SER A 229 -18.33 7.78 0.41
C SER A 229 -19.50 8.59 -0.10
N GLN A 230 -19.88 9.65 0.62
CA GLN A 230 -20.94 10.56 0.18
C GLN A 230 -20.56 11.22 -1.15
N ARG A 231 -21.45 11.13 -2.15
CA ARG A 231 -21.23 11.71 -3.47
C ARG A 231 -21.27 13.23 -3.42
N ILE A 232 -20.17 13.85 -3.87
CA ILE A 232 -20.11 15.29 -4.16
C ILE A 232 -20.22 15.45 -5.70
N PRO A 233 -21.31 16.06 -6.22
CA PRO A 233 -21.41 16.35 -7.63
C PRO A 233 -20.20 17.18 -8.09
N SER A 234 -19.61 16.84 -9.24
CA SER A 234 -18.42 17.55 -9.75
C SER A 234 -18.68 19.05 -9.97
N SER A 235 -19.93 19.42 -10.29
CA SER A 235 -20.40 20.81 -10.41
C SER A 235 -20.41 21.58 -9.08
N GLU A 236 -20.37 20.89 -7.94
CA GLU A 236 -20.42 21.45 -6.59
C GLU A 236 -19.10 21.29 -5.83
N LEU A 237 -18.13 20.55 -6.39
CA LEU A 237 -16.86 20.20 -5.73
C LEU A 237 -16.17 21.39 -5.05
N LYS A 238 -15.99 22.51 -5.77
CA LYS A 238 -15.33 23.72 -5.24
C LYS A 238 -16.16 24.49 -4.23
N LYS A 239 -17.47 24.24 -4.15
CA LYS A 239 -18.37 24.84 -3.16
C LYS A 239 -18.32 24.07 -1.84
N VAL A 240 -18.10 22.75 -1.92
CA VAL A 240 -18.10 21.84 -0.77
C VAL A 240 -16.70 21.66 -0.18
N LEU A 241 -15.67 21.53 -1.02
CA LEU A 241 -14.28 21.28 -0.60
C LEU A 241 -13.37 22.43 -1.00
N ASN A 242 -12.50 22.85 -0.06
CA ASN A 242 -11.45 23.82 -0.32
C ASN A 242 -10.28 23.14 -1.05
N ILE A 243 -10.37 23.06 -2.38
CA ILE A 243 -9.33 22.53 -3.26
C ILE A 243 -8.56 23.64 -4.02
N GLY A 244 -8.78 24.90 -3.66
CA GLY A 244 -8.11 26.05 -4.27
C GLY A 244 -6.63 26.09 -3.92
N LEU A 245 -5.83 26.65 -4.81
CA LEU A 245 -4.41 26.92 -4.57
C LEU A 245 -4.23 28.44 -4.50
N GLU A 246 -3.66 28.92 -3.40
CA GLU A 246 -3.47 30.34 -3.09
C GLU A 246 -1.98 30.71 -3.13
N GLU A 247 -1.67 32.02 -3.19
CA GLU A 247 -0.29 32.53 -3.22
C GLU A 247 0.51 32.16 -1.97
N ASN A 248 -0.16 32.11 -0.80
CA ASN A 248 0.46 31.77 0.48
C ASN A 248 -0.08 30.43 0.99
N GLY A 249 0.78 29.66 1.66
CA GLY A 249 0.35 28.48 2.42
C GLY A 249 -0.65 28.83 3.51
N ILE A 250 -1.52 27.88 3.82
CA ILE A 250 -2.42 27.95 4.99
C ILE A 250 -1.68 27.47 6.25
N ASN A 251 -2.24 27.72 7.43
CA ASN A 251 -1.66 27.20 8.67
C ASN A 251 -1.89 25.68 8.80
N GLU A 252 -1.12 25.04 9.68
CA GLU A 252 -1.10 23.58 9.84
C GLU A 252 -2.48 23.00 10.19
N ASP A 253 -3.20 23.58 11.15
CA ASP A 253 -4.53 23.11 11.52
C ASP A 253 -5.51 23.15 10.34
N GLN A 254 -5.49 24.24 9.57
CA GLN A 254 -6.30 24.37 8.37
C GLN A 254 -5.89 23.38 7.29
N PHE A 255 -4.59 23.09 7.16
CA PHE A 255 -4.05 22.10 6.24
C PHE A 255 -4.54 20.70 6.59
N VAL A 256 -4.34 20.26 7.83
CA VAL A 256 -4.76 18.94 8.33
C VAL A 256 -6.28 18.77 8.17
N GLU A 257 -7.08 19.76 8.58
CA GLU A 257 -8.54 19.71 8.45
C GLU A 257 -9.01 19.68 6.99
N THR A 258 -8.35 20.42 6.10
CA THR A 258 -8.65 20.41 4.66
C THR A 258 -8.30 19.04 4.07
N LEU A 259 -7.13 18.51 4.40
CA LEU A 259 -6.67 17.21 3.93
C LEU A 259 -7.59 16.07 4.43
N LYS A 260 -7.97 16.09 5.71
CA LYS A 260 -8.93 15.16 6.31
C LYS A 260 -10.25 15.12 5.54
N LYS A 261 -10.85 16.27 5.27
CA LYS A 261 -12.11 16.36 4.50
C LYS A 261 -11.98 15.76 3.10
N ILE A 262 -10.85 16.00 2.43
CA ILE A 262 -10.58 15.43 1.10
C ILE A 262 -10.42 13.91 1.18
N VAL A 263 -9.65 13.41 2.15
CA VAL A 263 -9.42 11.97 2.35
C VAL A 263 -10.74 11.23 2.61
N LEU A 264 -11.59 11.74 3.52
CA LEU A 264 -12.86 11.10 3.86
C LEU A 264 -13.93 11.23 2.75
N ALA A 265 -13.88 12.29 1.95
CA ALA A 265 -14.76 12.45 0.79
C ALA A 265 -14.33 11.63 -0.44
N THR A 266 -13.14 11.02 -0.42
CA THR A 266 -12.63 10.23 -1.55
C THR A 266 -13.31 8.85 -1.60
N PRO A 267 -13.66 8.32 -2.79
CA PRO A 267 -14.24 6.98 -2.90
C PRO A 267 -13.41 5.89 -2.20
N LYS A 268 -14.07 5.12 -1.33
CA LYS A 268 -13.46 4.07 -0.50
C LYS A 268 -13.22 2.78 -1.29
N THR A 269 -12.21 2.81 -2.15
CA THR A 269 -11.86 1.67 -3.03
C THR A 269 -11.40 0.39 -2.31
N SER A 270 -11.19 0.47 -0.99
CA SER A 270 -10.81 -0.67 -0.15
C SER A 270 -11.95 -1.24 0.70
N SER A 271 -13.13 -0.62 0.68
CA SER A 271 -14.27 -1.04 1.50
C SER A 271 -14.94 -2.32 1.01
N SER A 272 -15.84 -2.86 1.83
CA SER A 272 -16.60 -4.08 1.52
C SER A 272 -17.67 -3.89 0.45
N LEU A 273 -18.05 -2.65 0.10
CA LEU A 273 -19.09 -2.32 -0.90
C LEU A 273 -18.53 -1.70 -2.19
N PHE A 274 -17.23 -1.91 -2.45
CA PHE A 274 -16.59 -1.49 -3.69
C PHE A 274 -16.32 -2.67 -4.64
N PHE A 275 -17.17 -2.81 -5.66
CA PHE A 275 -17.12 -3.86 -6.69
C PHE A 275 -17.08 -3.31 -8.13
N ASN A 276 -16.72 -2.03 -8.27
CA ASN A 276 -16.84 -1.30 -9.53
C ASN A 276 -15.66 -1.56 -10.51
N GLN A 277 -14.44 -1.59 -9.99
CA GLN A 277 -13.22 -1.54 -10.78
C GLN A 277 -12.44 -2.87 -10.72
N LEU A 278 -11.57 -3.09 -11.73
CA LEU A 278 -10.63 -4.22 -11.74
C LEU A 278 -9.43 -4.01 -10.79
N PHE A 279 -9.59 -3.20 -9.76
CA PHE A 279 -8.67 -3.00 -8.64
C PHE A 279 -9.54 -2.72 -7.42
N GLY A 280 -9.02 -3.00 -6.24
CA GLY A 280 -9.77 -2.77 -5.01
C GLY A 280 -9.09 -3.47 -3.84
N GLY A 281 -9.48 -3.08 -2.64
CA GLY A 281 -8.79 -3.53 -1.44
C GLY A 281 -7.38 -2.95 -1.31
N ARG A 282 -6.75 -3.28 -0.19
CA ARG A 282 -5.42 -2.79 0.18
C ARG A 282 -4.68 -3.86 0.96
N GLU A 283 -3.65 -4.48 0.36
CA GLU A 283 -2.79 -5.44 1.10
C GLU A 283 -1.78 -4.69 1.98
N SER A 284 -1.87 -4.87 3.30
CA SER A 284 -1.09 -4.09 4.27
C SER A 284 0.43 -4.19 4.07
N LYS A 285 0.91 -5.37 3.66
CA LYS A 285 2.34 -5.59 3.41
C LYS A 285 2.81 -4.97 2.10
N ALA A 286 1.92 -4.83 1.11
CA ALA A 286 2.22 -4.08 -0.09
C ALA A 286 2.24 -2.57 0.20
N VAL A 287 1.29 -2.06 0.98
CA VAL A 287 1.29 -0.65 1.45
C VAL A 287 2.59 -0.31 2.16
N LEU A 288 3.06 -1.15 3.10
CA LEU A 288 4.32 -0.93 3.79
C LEU A 288 5.50 -0.78 2.80
N GLY A 289 5.57 -1.64 1.78
CA GLY A 289 6.61 -1.53 0.75
C GLY A 289 6.50 -0.25 -0.06
N ASP A 290 5.29 0.24 -0.32
CA ASP A 290 5.07 1.49 -1.06
C ASP A 290 5.39 2.74 -0.23
N LEU A 291 5.06 2.74 1.06
CA LEU A 291 5.46 3.80 2.00
C LEU A 291 6.98 3.88 2.12
N LEU A 292 7.66 2.73 2.25
CA LEU A 292 9.12 2.70 2.27
C LEU A 292 9.72 3.15 0.93
N ALA A 293 9.09 2.83 -0.21
CA ALA A 293 9.54 3.34 -1.50
C ALA A 293 9.45 4.88 -1.58
N VAL A 294 8.41 5.49 -0.98
CA VAL A 294 8.30 6.95 -0.85
C VAL A 294 9.43 7.50 0.02
N MET A 295 9.67 6.92 1.20
CA MET A 295 10.72 7.39 2.11
C MET A 295 12.14 7.23 1.55
N LEU A 296 12.40 6.18 0.77
CA LEU A 296 13.69 5.95 0.12
C LEU A 296 13.94 6.90 -1.05
N ASN A 297 12.88 7.34 -1.73
CA ASN A 297 12.88 8.28 -2.86
C ASN A 297 14.01 8.03 -3.88
N ASN A 298 14.29 6.76 -4.18
CA ASN A 298 15.31 6.38 -5.13
C ASN A 298 14.70 6.13 -6.53
N SER A 299 15.56 6.19 -7.54
CA SER A 299 15.18 5.86 -8.91
C SER A 299 15.80 4.53 -9.33
N MET A 300 15.07 3.77 -10.15
CA MET A 300 15.42 2.39 -10.50
C MET A 300 16.26 2.25 -11.79
N TYR A 301 16.78 3.34 -12.38
CA TYR A 301 17.46 3.26 -13.68
C TYR A 301 18.87 2.66 -13.64
N THR A 302 19.61 2.78 -12.53
CA THR A 302 20.95 2.17 -12.38
C THR A 302 21.11 1.56 -10.99
N TYR A 303 21.98 0.56 -10.88
CA TYR A 303 22.35 -0.02 -9.60
C TYR A 303 22.98 1.00 -8.65
N LYS A 304 23.74 1.95 -9.17
CA LYS A 304 24.38 3.01 -8.37
C LYS A 304 23.38 3.83 -7.54
N VAL A 305 22.19 4.14 -8.07
CA VAL A 305 21.18 4.94 -7.35
C VAL A 305 20.05 4.09 -6.74
N GLY A 306 19.71 2.96 -7.35
CA GLY A 306 18.68 2.05 -6.83
C GLY A 306 19.22 1.07 -5.79
N GLY A 307 20.51 0.77 -5.84
CA GLY A 307 21.19 -0.19 -4.97
C GLY A 307 20.54 -1.56 -5.00
N VAL A 308 20.41 -2.16 -3.82
CA VAL A 308 19.80 -3.48 -3.61
C VAL A 308 18.37 -3.60 -4.13
N GLN A 309 17.66 -2.48 -4.33
CA GLN A 309 16.29 -2.48 -4.88
C GLN A 309 16.26 -3.03 -6.30
N VAL A 310 17.31 -2.82 -7.10
CA VAL A 310 17.45 -3.43 -8.43
C VAL A 310 17.48 -4.96 -8.32
N GLY A 311 18.18 -5.50 -7.31
CA GLY A 311 18.20 -6.94 -7.04
C GLY A 311 16.83 -7.49 -6.65
N ILE A 312 16.04 -6.72 -5.89
CA ILE A 312 14.65 -7.06 -5.53
C ILE A 312 13.78 -7.19 -6.79
N GLU A 313 13.86 -6.24 -7.71
CA GLU A 313 13.11 -6.28 -8.96
C GLU A 313 13.47 -7.51 -9.80
N LYS A 314 14.76 -7.80 -9.93
CA LYS A 314 15.26 -8.97 -10.66
C LYS A 314 14.80 -10.28 -10.04
N GLU A 315 14.76 -10.38 -8.72
CA GLU A 315 14.25 -11.58 -8.03
C GLU A 315 12.78 -11.85 -8.42
N ILE A 316 11.92 -10.83 -8.40
CA ILE A 316 10.51 -11.00 -8.81
C ILE A 316 10.43 -11.44 -10.28
N ILE A 317 11.17 -10.76 -11.16
CA ILE A 317 11.18 -11.09 -12.59
C ILE A 317 11.60 -12.54 -12.82
N ASN A 318 12.65 -13.00 -12.13
CA ASN A 318 13.13 -14.39 -12.22
C ASN A 318 12.07 -15.38 -11.73
N GLN A 319 11.38 -15.10 -10.62
CA GLN A 319 10.30 -15.95 -10.14
C GLN A 319 9.17 -16.09 -11.17
N VAL A 320 8.86 -15.02 -11.91
CA VAL A 320 7.83 -15.03 -12.97
C VAL A 320 8.33 -15.80 -14.19
N ILE A 321 9.58 -15.57 -14.62
CA ILE A 321 10.23 -16.28 -15.73
C ILE A 321 10.24 -17.79 -15.49
N ASP A 322 10.60 -18.22 -14.28
CA ASP A 322 10.65 -19.64 -13.90
C ASP A 322 9.28 -20.31 -13.99
N ARG A 323 8.19 -19.60 -13.63
CA ARG A 323 6.83 -20.15 -13.72
C ARG A 323 6.32 -20.22 -15.16
N LEU A 324 6.82 -19.37 -16.04
CA LEU A 324 6.45 -19.35 -17.46
C LEU A 324 7.34 -20.24 -18.33
N ASP A 325 8.43 -20.77 -17.79
CA ASP A 325 9.38 -21.61 -18.53
C ASP A 325 9.99 -20.89 -19.76
N TYR A 326 10.40 -19.62 -19.59
CA TYR A 326 10.99 -18.81 -20.68
C TYR A 326 12.49 -19.06 -20.93
N GLY A 327 13.19 -19.67 -19.96
CA GLY A 327 14.61 -19.99 -20.07
C GLY A 327 15.56 -18.82 -19.76
N PRO A 328 16.88 -19.02 -19.89
CA PRO A 328 17.90 -18.12 -19.35
C PRO A 328 18.12 -16.80 -20.12
N HIS A 329 17.56 -16.68 -21.33
CA HIS A 329 17.63 -15.46 -22.14
C HIS A 329 16.49 -14.48 -21.83
N ALA A 330 15.56 -14.88 -20.96
CA ALA A 330 14.42 -14.08 -20.59
C ALA A 330 14.82 -12.85 -19.75
N GLY A 331 13.93 -11.88 -19.73
CA GLY A 331 14.09 -10.68 -18.92
C GLY A 331 12.75 -10.02 -18.64
N GLY A 332 12.76 -8.87 -17.99
CA GLY A 332 11.54 -8.15 -17.67
C GLY A 332 11.82 -6.77 -17.10
N THR A 333 10.74 -6.05 -16.81
CA THR A 333 10.78 -4.75 -16.12
C THR A 333 9.42 -4.46 -15.48
N PHE A 334 9.32 -3.33 -14.78
CA PHE A 334 8.10 -2.83 -14.14
C PHE A 334 7.60 -1.55 -14.84
N PRO A 335 6.60 -1.65 -15.74
CA PRO A 335 5.96 -0.49 -16.34
C PRO A 335 4.94 0.17 -15.42
N SER A 336 4.62 1.44 -15.70
CA SER A 336 3.59 2.22 -15.00
C SER A 336 2.15 1.83 -15.40
N GLY A 337 1.82 0.55 -15.25
CA GLY A 337 0.50 -0.02 -15.51
C GLY A 337 0.40 -0.85 -16.80
N GLY A 338 -0.67 -1.66 -16.88
CA GLY A 338 -0.83 -2.65 -17.96
C GLY A 338 -0.91 -2.06 -19.37
N SER A 339 -1.43 -0.83 -19.53
CA SER A 339 -1.42 -0.15 -20.84
C SER A 339 0.01 0.09 -21.34
N MET A 340 0.95 0.38 -20.43
CA MET A 340 2.36 0.54 -20.76
C MET A 340 3.02 -0.82 -21.04
N SER A 341 2.66 -1.87 -20.32
CA SER A 341 3.09 -3.24 -20.65
C SER A 341 2.70 -3.62 -22.08
N ASN A 342 1.44 -3.39 -22.47
CA ASN A 342 0.97 -3.66 -23.83
C ASN A 342 1.65 -2.76 -24.87
N PHE A 343 1.98 -1.51 -24.51
CA PHE A 343 2.73 -0.59 -25.37
C PHE A 343 4.13 -1.12 -25.63
N MET A 344 4.81 -1.57 -24.58
CA MET A 344 6.14 -2.14 -24.70
C MET A 344 6.12 -3.41 -25.54
N ALA A 345 5.12 -4.28 -25.35
CA ALA A 345 4.98 -5.51 -26.12
C ALA A 345 4.81 -5.25 -27.63
N ILE A 346 3.88 -4.38 -28.02
CA ILE A 346 3.65 -4.09 -29.45
C ILE A 346 4.83 -3.33 -30.08
N LEU A 347 5.52 -2.47 -29.31
CA LEU A 347 6.72 -1.78 -29.78
C LEU A 347 7.87 -2.77 -30.04
N MET A 348 8.14 -3.69 -29.10
CA MET A 348 9.15 -4.74 -29.28
C MET A 348 8.85 -5.62 -30.49
N ALA A 349 7.58 -5.97 -30.70
CA ALA A 349 7.16 -6.73 -31.88
C ALA A 349 7.44 -5.97 -33.19
N ARG A 350 7.11 -4.66 -33.23
CA ARG A 350 7.39 -3.80 -34.38
C ARG A 350 8.89 -3.77 -34.69
N ASP A 351 9.70 -3.55 -33.66
CA ASP A 351 11.14 -3.38 -33.79
C ASP A 351 11.85 -4.70 -34.11
N LYS A 352 11.33 -5.85 -33.68
CA LYS A 352 11.79 -7.19 -34.11
C LYS A 352 11.59 -7.42 -35.60
N VAL A 353 10.44 -7.01 -36.15
CA VAL A 353 10.12 -7.21 -37.58
C VAL A 353 10.77 -6.14 -38.46
N ASN A 354 10.91 -4.90 -37.97
CA ASN A 354 11.50 -3.80 -38.72
C ASN A 354 12.42 -2.94 -37.84
N GLU A 355 13.64 -3.42 -37.63
CA GLU A 355 14.67 -2.74 -36.84
C GLU A 355 15.00 -1.31 -37.32
N VAL A 356 14.87 -1.07 -38.63
CA VAL A 356 15.17 0.22 -39.28
C VAL A 356 14.13 1.28 -38.92
N SER A 357 12.93 0.88 -38.49
CA SER A 357 11.86 1.80 -38.08
C SER A 357 12.26 2.68 -36.90
N ARG A 358 13.15 2.19 -36.02
CA ARG A 358 13.70 2.97 -34.90
C ARG A 358 14.49 4.19 -35.36
N GLN A 359 15.15 4.10 -36.53
CA GLN A 359 16.02 5.15 -37.06
C GLN A 359 15.33 6.02 -38.12
N THR A 360 14.54 5.42 -39.00
CA THR A 360 14.01 6.11 -40.19
C THR A 360 12.49 6.28 -40.19
N GLY A 361 11.82 5.89 -39.11
CA GLY A 361 10.37 5.81 -39.04
C GLY A 361 9.80 4.60 -39.78
N LEU A 362 8.52 4.31 -39.54
CA LEU A 362 7.82 3.18 -40.13
C LEU A 362 7.44 3.46 -41.60
N LYS A 363 7.78 2.53 -42.50
CA LYS A 363 7.50 2.63 -43.95
C LYS A 363 6.75 1.43 -44.54
N ILE A 364 6.50 0.40 -43.73
CA ILE A 364 5.79 -0.81 -44.14
C ILE A 364 4.42 -0.85 -43.47
N ASN A 365 3.43 -1.45 -44.13
CA ASN A 365 2.09 -1.57 -43.56
C ASN A 365 2.02 -2.80 -42.64
N MET A 366 2.10 -2.57 -41.32
CA MET A 366 2.12 -3.64 -40.32
C MET A 366 0.76 -3.84 -39.68
N ILE A 367 0.32 -5.08 -39.51
CA ILE A 367 -1.00 -5.43 -38.98
C ILE A 367 -0.86 -6.14 -37.64
N ALA A 368 -1.56 -5.59 -36.64
CA ALA A 368 -1.72 -6.18 -35.32
C ALA A 368 -3.10 -6.84 -35.21
N TYR A 369 -3.20 -7.92 -34.43
CA TYR A 369 -4.44 -8.65 -34.19
C TYR A 369 -4.70 -8.71 -32.69
N THR A 370 -5.96 -8.55 -32.31
CA THR A 370 -6.38 -8.62 -30.92
C THR A 370 -7.83 -9.07 -30.83
N SER A 371 -8.26 -9.57 -29.67
CA SER A 371 -9.65 -9.99 -29.47
C SER A 371 -10.58 -8.77 -29.61
N ALA A 372 -11.78 -8.97 -30.15
CA ALA A 372 -12.82 -7.94 -30.14
C ALA A 372 -13.16 -7.48 -28.70
N GLU A 373 -12.95 -8.33 -27.71
CA GLU A 373 -13.16 -8.08 -26.27
C GLU A 373 -11.87 -7.74 -25.51
N SER A 374 -10.78 -7.48 -26.24
CA SER A 374 -9.51 -7.06 -25.63
C SER A 374 -9.57 -5.63 -25.10
N HIS A 375 -8.59 -5.28 -24.26
CA HIS A 375 -8.48 -3.94 -23.72
C HIS A 375 -8.15 -2.92 -24.83
N TYR A 376 -8.80 -1.75 -24.79
CA TYR A 376 -8.64 -0.67 -25.77
C TYR A 376 -7.20 -0.13 -25.91
N SER A 377 -6.32 -0.48 -24.97
CA SER A 377 -4.90 -0.08 -25.00
C SER A 377 -4.20 -0.56 -26.27
N ILE A 378 -4.58 -1.69 -26.86
CA ILE A 378 -3.92 -2.19 -28.09
C ILE A 378 -4.11 -1.20 -29.25
N GLU A 379 -5.34 -0.77 -29.53
CA GLU A 379 -5.63 0.23 -30.56
C GLU A 379 -5.01 1.59 -30.24
N LYS A 380 -5.01 1.98 -28.95
CA LYS A 380 -4.36 3.22 -28.51
C LYS A 380 -2.85 3.17 -28.77
N ASN A 381 -2.21 2.04 -28.45
CA ASN A 381 -0.78 1.86 -28.61
C ASN A 381 -0.38 1.72 -30.07
N ALA A 382 -1.23 1.12 -30.92
CA ALA A 382 -1.05 1.10 -32.38
C ALA A 382 -0.94 2.51 -32.98
N ALA A 383 -1.72 3.47 -32.48
CA ALA A 383 -1.59 4.87 -32.86
C ALA A 383 -0.24 5.46 -32.40
N PHE A 384 0.20 5.17 -31.18
CA PHE A 384 1.46 5.70 -30.64
C PHE A 384 2.72 5.12 -31.30
N ILE A 385 2.72 3.84 -31.67
CA ILE A 385 3.87 3.23 -32.33
C ILE A 385 3.93 3.53 -33.84
N GLY A 386 2.93 4.25 -34.37
CA GLY A 386 2.91 4.75 -35.75
C GLY A 386 2.33 3.80 -36.79
N ILE A 387 1.69 2.68 -36.39
CA ILE A 387 1.01 1.78 -37.35
C ILE A 387 -0.42 2.25 -37.67
N GLY A 388 -1.05 3.05 -36.80
CA GLY A 388 -2.42 3.55 -36.96
C GLY A 388 -3.49 2.56 -36.47
N ARG A 389 -4.65 3.08 -36.06
CA ARG A 389 -5.75 2.29 -35.47
C ARG A 389 -6.40 1.33 -36.48
N GLU A 390 -6.54 1.77 -37.73
CA GLU A 390 -7.11 0.96 -38.83
C GLU A 390 -6.25 -0.26 -39.19
N ASN A 391 -5.04 -0.35 -38.66
CA ASN A 391 -4.14 -1.50 -38.82
C ASN A 391 -4.19 -2.46 -37.63
N VAL A 392 -5.19 -2.32 -36.77
CA VAL A 392 -5.53 -3.30 -35.72
C VAL A 392 -6.77 -4.06 -36.14
N ARG A 393 -6.65 -5.38 -36.29
CA ARG A 393 -7.77 -6.28 -36.58
C ARG A 393 -8.36 -6.78 -35.26
N LYS A 394 -9.62 -6.43 -35.01
CA LYS A 394 -10.42 -7.03 -33.93
C LYS A 394 -10.95 -8.38 -34.40
N ILE A 395 -10.41 -9.45 -33.85
CA ILE A 395 -10.79 -10.81 -34.18
C ILE A 395 -12.10 -11.17 -33.46
N PRO A 396 -13.09 -11.74 -34.16
CA PRO A 396 -14.32 -12.21 -33.56
C PRO A 396 -14.10 -13.20 -32.42
N VAL A 397 -15.02 -13.18 -31.47
CA VAL A 397 -15.00 -14.06 -30.29
C VAL A 397 -16.13 -15.09 -30.32
N ASN A 398 -16.02 -16.14 -29.51
CA ASN A 398 -17.07 -17.14 -29.31
C ASN A 398 -18.15 -16.63 -28.32
N GLU A 399 -19.05 -17.52 -27.87
CA GLU A 399 -20.17 -17.19 -26.98
C GLU A 399 -19.74 -16.74 -25.58
N VAL A 400 -18.53 -17.10 -25.16
CA VAL A 400 -17.97 -16.76 -23.83
C VAL A 400 -16.91 -15.67 -23.91
N GLY A 401 -16.72 -15.05 -25.08
CA GLY A 401 -15.82 -13.90 -25.26
C GLY A 401 -14.36 -14.24 -25.54
N GLU A 402 -14.06 -15.48 -25.95
CA GLU A 402 -12.71 -15.93 -26.30
C GLU A 402 -12.45 -15.73 -27.80
N MET A 403 -11.25 -15.27 -28.17
CA MET A 403 -10.83 -15.10 -29.56
C MET A 403 -10.95 -16.40 -30.34
N ARG A 404 -11.59 -16.35 -31.51
CA ARG A 404 -11.68 -17.51 -32.39
C ARG A 404 -10.42 -17.68 -33.24
N VAL A 405 -9.75 -18.83 -33.06
CA VAL A 405 -8.48 -19.18 -33.72
C VAL A 405 -8.62 -19.26 -35.24
N ASP A 406 -9.72 -19.83 -35.74
CA ASP A 406 -10.03 -19.92 -37.17
C ASP A 406 -10.13 -18.54 -37.84
N SER A 407 -10.72 -17.59 -37.12
CA SER A 407 -10.98 -16.24 -37.57
C SER A 407 -9.70 -15.39 -37.54
N LEU A 408 -8.83 -15.62 -36.55
CA LEU A 408 -7.47 -15.06 -36.56
C LEU A 408 -6.70 -15.54 -37.80
N LYS A 409 -6.70 -16.85 -38.06
CA LYS A 409 -6.00 -17.42 -39.21
C LYS A 409 -6.48 -16.83 -40.54
N ALA A 410 -7.80 -16.76 -40.73
CA ALA A 410 -8.39 -16.17 -41.93
C ALA A 410 -8.03 -14.67 -42.10
N ALA A 411 -7.96 -13.92 -40.99
CA ALA A 411 -7.53 -12.52 -41.04
C ALA A 411 -6.06 -12.37 -41.44
N ILE A 412 -5.18 -13.21 -40.88
CA ILE A 412 -3.75 -13.22 -41.24
C ILE A 412 -3.57 -13.56 -42.72
N ASP A 413 -4.21 -14.62 -43.22
CA ASP A 413 -4.11 -15.03 -44.63
C ASP A 413 -4.56 -13.89 -45.56
N LYS A 414 -5.68 -13.24 -45.25
CA LYS A 414 -6.18 -12.09 -46.01
C LYS A 414 -5.21 -10.91 -46.03
N ASP A 415 -4.60 -10.59 -44.89
CA ASP A 415 -3.65 -9.47 -44.81
C ASP A 415 -2.34 -9.79 -45.55
N LEU A 416 -1.89 -11.05 -45.53
CA LEU A 416 -0.76 -11.50 -46.36
C LEU A 416 -1.07 -11.40 -47.86
N GLU A 417 -2.25 -11.85 -48.30
CA GLU A 417 -2.71 -11.72 -49.69
C GLU A 417 -2.80 -10.26 -50.14
N ALA A 418 -3.14 -9.34 -49.24
CA ALA A 418 -3.16 -7.91 -49.48
C ALA A 418 -1.77 -7.24 -49.47
N GLY A 419 -0.69 -8.00 -49.25
CA GLY A 419 0.68 -7.48 -49.17
C GLY A 419 1.00 -6.75 -47.87
N ASN A 420 0.19 -6.90 -46.83
CA ASN A 420 0.45 -6.35 -45.51
C ASN A 420 1.41 -7.26 -44.72
N THR A 421 1.96 -6.74 -43.62
CA THR A 421 2.89 -7.48 -42.74
C THR A 421 2.23 -7.78 -41.38
N PRO A 422 1.62 -8.96 -41.19
CA PRO A 422 1.24 -9.45 -39.87
C PRO A 422 2.46 -9.47 -38.93
N PHE A 423 2.35 -8.90 -37.72
CA PHE A 423 3.52 -8.84 -36.82
C PHE A 423 3.23 -9.05 -35.34
N PHE A 424 1.98 -8.86 -34.89
CA PHE A 424 1.65 -8.90 -33.48
C PHE A 424 0.25 -9.50 -33.23
N VAL A 425 0.16 -10.44 -32.30
CA VAL A 425 -1.10 -10.96 -31.75
C VAL A 425 -1.11 -10.71 -30.25
N ASN A 426 -2.17 -10.05 -29.77
CA ASN A 426 -2.49 -9.93 -28.36
C ASN A 426 -3.51 -11.02 -27.97
N ALA A 427 -3.07 -11.98 -27.17
CA ALA A 427 -3.92 -12.96 -26.51
C ALA A 427 -4.27 -12.45 -25.10
N THR A 428 -5.56 -12.29 -24.81
CA THR A 428 -6.04 -11.71 -23.55
C THR A 428 -6.27 -12.81 -22.51
N ALA A 429 -5.55 -12.75 -21.39
CA ALA A 429 -5.77 -13.61 -20.22
C ALA A 429 -6.66 -12.89 -19.19
N GLY A 430 -7.96 -12.93 -19.44
CA GLY A 430 -8.99 -12.23 -18.69
C GLY A 430 -9.48 -10.98 -19.41
N THR A 431 -10.49 -11.11 -20.27
CA THR A 431 -11.17 -9.97 -20.91
C THR A 431 -11.80 -9.05 -19.87
N THR A 432 -11.91 -7.76 -20.17
CA THR A 432 -12.28 -6.73 -19.17
C THR A 432 -13.73 -6.86 -18.69
N VAL A 433 -14.62 -7.35 -19.55
CA VAL A 433 -16.06 -7.45 -19.25
C VAL A 433 -16.38 -8.83 -18.67
N LEU A 434 -16.17 -9.90 -19.45
CA LEU A 434 -16.55 -11.26 -19.05
C LEU A 434 -15.47 -12.04 -18.30
N GLY A 435 -14.22 -11.58 -18.30
CA GLY A 435 -13.11 -12.30 -17.65
C GLY A 435 -12.66 -13.57 -18.39
N ALA A 436 -12.91 -13.65 -19.70
CA ALA A 436 -12.57 -14.78 -20.57
C ALA A 436 -11.06 -14.91 -20.82
N PHE A 437 -10.58 -16.13 -21.04
CA PHE A 437 -9.20 -16.39 -21.46
C PHE A 437 -9.19 -16.78 -22.92
N ASP A 438 -8.49 -16.03 -23.75
CA ASP A 438 -8.25 -16.45 -25.13
C ASP A 438 -7.53 -17.82 -25.16
N PRO A 439 -7.70 -18.65 -26.20
CA PRO A 439 -7.08 -19.97 -26.32
C PRO A 439 -5.56 -19.85 -26.61
N ILE A 440 -4.78 -19.50 -25.59
CA ILE A 440 -3.37 -19.08 -25.69
C ILE A 440 -2.51 -20.13 -26.41
N LYS A 441 -2.72 -21.42 -26.14
CA LYS A 441 -1.96 -22.51 -26.74
C LYS A 441 -2.16 -22.57 -28.26
N GLU A 442 -3.41 -22.57 -28.70
CA GLU A 442 -3.80 -22.64 -30.10
C GLU A 442 -3.40 -21.35 -30.84
N LEU A 443 -3.54 -20.19 -30.21
CA LEU A 443 -3.05 -18.92 -30.75
C LEU A 443 -1.51 -18.94 -30.89
N GLY A 444 -0.81 -19.54 -29.93
CA GLY A 444 0.65 -19.72 -29.98
C GLY A 444 1.11 -20.58 -31.16
N GLU A 445 0.34 -21.63 -31.50
CA GLU A 445 0.58 -22.45 -32.69
C GLU A 445 0.43 -21.65 -33.99
N VAL A 446 -0.61 -20.83 -34.08
CA VAL A 446 -0.80 -19.91 -35.22
C VAL A 446 0.36 -18.91 -35.30
N CYS A 447 0.68 -18.22 -34.21
CA CYS A 447 1.75 -17.23 -34.18
C CYS A 447 3.10 -17.81 -34.62
N ARG A 448 3.46 -19.03 -34.19
CA ARG A 448 4.67 -19.71 -34.69
C ARG A 448 4.62 -20.03 -36.17
N ALA A 449 3.49 -20.55 -36.67
CA ALA A 449 3.35 -20.91 -38.07
C ALA A 449 3.53 -19.72 -39.01
N TYR A 450 3.08 -18.54 -38.60
CA TYR A 450 3.19 -17.30 -39.37
C TYR A 450 4.36 -16.40 -38.95
N ASN A 451 5.19 -16.81 -37.98
CA ASN A 451 6.29 -16.02 -37.40
C ASN A 451 5.83 -14.63 -36.89
N ILE A 452 4.73 -14.61 -36.15
CA ILE A 452 4.12 -13.40 -35.55
C ILE A 452 4.46 -13.35 -34.05
N TRP A 453 4.76 -12.16 -33.53
CA TRP A 453 4.96 -11.97 -32.09
C TRP A 453 3.66 -12.24 -31.32
N MET A 454 3.70 -13.09 -30.30
CA MET A 454 2.59 -13.28 -29.39
C MET A 454 2.83 -12.60 -28.04
N HIS A 455 1.93 -11.68 -27.67
CA HIS A 455 1.84 -11.14 -26.32
C HIS A 455 0.65 -11.75 -25.58
N VAL A 456 0.87 -12.24 -24.37
CA VAL A 456 -0.21 -12.59 -23.45
C VAL A 456 -0.44 -11.42 -22.48
N ASP A 457 -1.55 -10.70 -22.69
CA ASP A 457 -2.03 -9.65 -21.78
C ASP A 457 -2.81 -10.29 -20.63
N GLY A 458 -2.07 -10.60 -19.56
CA GLY A 458 -2.62 -11.03 -18.29
C GLY A 458 -2.80 -9.89 -17.29
N ALA A 459 -2.94 -8.64 -17.74
CA ALA A 459 -3.08 -7.51 -16.83
C ALA A 459 -4.22 -7.72 -15.83
N TYR A 460 -5.33 -8.36 -16.22
CA TYR A 460 -6.44 -8.68 -15.33
C TYR A 460 -6.23 -9.99 -14.55
N LYS A 461 -6.19 -11.14 -15.23
CA LYS A 461 -6.18 -12.46 -14.59
C LYS A 461 -4.85 -13.21 -14.70
N GLY A 462 -3.78 -12.59 -15.19
CA GLY A 462 -2.45 -13.20 -15.31
C GLY A 462 -1.83 -13.65 -13.98
N SER A 463 -2.29 -13.10 -12.85
CA SER A 463 -1.90 -13.56 -11.51
C SER A 463 -2.27 -15.03 -11.23
N VAL A 464 -3.16 -15.65 -12.02
CA VAL A 464 -3.43 -17.11 -11.91
C VAL A 464 -2.18 -17.97 -12.13
N LEU A 465 -1.12 -17.42 -12.72
CA LEU A 465 0.21 -18.05 -12.78
C LEU A 465 0.72 -18.51 -11.39
N LEU A 466 0.29 -17.84 -10.32
CA LEU A 466 0.68 -18.14 -8.95
C LEU A 466 -0.14 -19.26 -8.30
N SER A 467 -1.29 -19.62 -8.89
CA SER A 467 -2.22 -20.65 -8.37
C SER A 467 -1.98 -22.00 -9.03
N GLU A 468 -1.81 -23.06 -8.24
CA GLU A 468 -1.74 -24.41 -8.83
C GLU A 468 -3.10 -24.88 -9.36
N LYS A 469 -4.22 -24.37 -8.82
CA LYS A 469 -5.58 -24.69 -9.26
C LYS A 469 -5.90 -24.04 -10.60
N TYR A 470 -5.59 -22.76 -10.78
CA TYR A 470 -6.02 -21.96 -11.93
C TYR A 470 -4.94 -21.68 -12.98
N LYS A 471 -3.66 -22.02 -12.76
CA LYS A 471 -2.59 -21.81 -13.75
C LYS A 471 -2.84 -22.47 -15.11
N HIS A 472 -3.71 -23.49 -15.17
CA HIS A 472 -4.08 -24.14 -16.43
C HIS A 472 -4.79 -23.19 -17.40
N LEU A 473 -5.42 -22.11 -16.90
CA LEU A 473 -6.02 -21.05 -17.73
C LEU A 473 -4.98 -20.23 -18.51
N LEU A 474 -3.69 -20.40 -18.20
CA LEU A 474 -2.57 -19.82 -18.93
C LEU A 474 -1.81 -20.86 -19.76
N GLU A 475 -2.37 -22.04 -19.99
CA GLU A 475 -1.73 -23.09 -20.79
C GLU A 475 -1.30 -22.54 -22.16
N GLY A 476 -0.03 -22.78 -22.51
CA GLY A 476 0.59 -22.26 -23.73
C GLY A 476 1.30 -20.92 -23.57
N SER A 477 1.22 -20.24 -22.41
CA SER A 477 1.92 -18.97 -22.19
C SER A 477 3.43 -19.09 -22.34
N ASN A 478 4.03 -20.27 -22.10
CA ASN A 478 5.45 -20.56 -22.37
C ASN A 478 5.85 -20.36 -23.85
N GLN A 479 4.88 -20.31 -24.77
CA GLN A 479 5.07 -20.07 -26.19
C GLN A 479 5.09 -18.58 -26.56
N ALA A 480 4.64 -17.70 -25.67
CA ALA A 480 4.56 -16.26 -25.95
C ALA A 480 5.94 -15.59 -25.95
N ASP A 481 6.10 -14.56 -26.79
CA ASP A 481 7.29 -13.73 -26.81
C ASP A 481 7.32 -12.77 -25.61
N SER A 482 6.15 -12.36 -25.12
CA SER A 482 6.01 -11.58 -23.88
C SER A 482 4.73 -11.90 -23.11
N PHE A 483 4.79 -11.76 -21.79
CA PHE A 483 3.68 -11.94 -20.86
C PHE A 483 3.63 -10.76 -19.90
N SER A 484 2.44 -10.28 -19.56
CA SER A 484 2.27 -9.27 -18.52
C SER A 484 1.20 -9.64 -17.51
N PHE A 485 1.34 -9.14 -16.28
CA PHE A 485 0.28 -9.18 -15.28
C PHE A 485 0.37 -7.97 -14.34
N ASN A 486 -0.75 -7.63 -13.70
CA ASN A 486 -0.82 -6.49 -12.78
C ASN A 486 -1.10 -6.93 -11.35
N PRO A 487 -0.08 -7.00 -10.50
CA PRO A 487 -0.25 -7.20 -9.06
C PRO A 487 -1.23 -6.22 -8.39
N HIS A 488 -1.36 -4.99 -8.92
CA HIS A 488 -2.31 -4.01 -8.36
C HIS A 488 -3.80 -4.33 -8.63
N LYS A 489 -4.08 -5.41 -9.35
CA LYS A 489 -5.42 -5.92 -9.55
C LYS A 489 -5.65 -7.06 -8.55
N MET A 490 -5.50 -8.31 -8.99
CA MET A 490 -5.86 -9.50 -8.21
C MET A 490 -5.05 -9.72 -6.92
N LEU A 491 -3.87 -9.12 -6.77
CA LEU A 491 -3.02 -9.32 -5.59
C LEU A 491 -3.15 -8.19 -4.54
N GLY A 492 -3.96 -7.17 -4.80
CA GLY A 492 -4.20 -6.07 -3.84
C GLY A 492 -3.00 -5.14 -3.60
N ALA A 493 -1.99 -5.14 -4.49
CA ALA A 493 -0.90 -4.17 -4.39
C ALA A 493 -1.40 -2.75 -4.71
N PRO A 494 -0.88 -1.69 -4.07
CA PRO A 494 -1.23 -0.32 -4.43
C PRO A 494 -0.93 0.01 -5.89
N LEU A 495 -1.78 0.82 -6.51
CA LEU A 495 -1.56 1.37 -7.84
C LEU A 495 -0.36 2.34 -7.84
N THR A 496 0.56 2.32 -8.81
CA THR A 496 0.72 1.32 -9.89
C THR A 496 1.61 0.16 -9.47
N CYS A 497 1.43 -0.98 -10.14
CA CYS A 497 2.32 -2.15 -10.06
C CYS A 497 2.01 -3.10 -11.23
N SER A 498 2.83 -3.09 -12.27
CA SER A 498 2.69 -3.97 -13.44
C SER A 498 4.02 -4.64 -13.71
N VAL A 499 3.99 -5.90 -14.14
CA VAL A 499 5.17 -6.64 -14.54
C VAL A 499 5.01 -7.05 -15.99
N ILE A 500 6.04 -6.83 -16.80
CA ILE A 500 6.17 -7.45 -18.12
C ILE A 500 7.44 -8.28 -18.14
N VAL A 501 7.33 -9.50 -18.65
CA VAL A 501 8.47 -10.38 -18.95
C VAL A 501 8.49 -10.72 -20.42
N VAL A 502 9.68 -10.89 -20.96
CA VAL A 502 9.94 -11.26 -22.35
C VAL A 502 10.78 -12.51 -22.39
N LYS A 503 10.56 -13.33 -23.42
CA LYS A 503 11.29 -14.58 -23.60
C LYS A 503 12.75 -14.36 -24.05
N ASP A 504 13.00 -13.25 -24.74
CA ASP A 504 14.35 -12.79 -25.09
C ASP A 504 14.54 -11.32 -24.70
N LYS A 505 15.39 -11.09 -23.70
CA LYS A 505 15.70 -9.74 -23.17
C LYS A 505 16.36 -8.82 -24.20
N LYS A 506 16.91 -9.36 -25.29
CA LYS A 506 17.43 -8.56 -26.42
C LYS A 506 16.36 -7.61 -26.95
N HIS A 507 15.10 -8.03 -27.02
CA HIS A 507 14.03 -7.20 -27.55
C HIS A 507 13.68 -6.02 -26.63
N LEU A 508 13.77 -6.19 -25.30
CA LEU A 508 13.67 -5.07 -24.36
C LEU A 508 14.82 -4.10 -24.57
N HIS A 509 16.05 -4.60 -24.57
CA HIS A 509 17.23 -3.76 -24.73
C HIS A 509 17.19 -2.98 -26.06
N ASP A 510 17.00 -3.66 -27.18
CA ASP A 510 17.09 -3.04 -28.50
C ASP A 510 15.96 -2.03 -28.78
N SER A 511 14.84 -2.11 -28.06
CA SER A 511 13.70 -1.21 -28.25
C SER A 511 13.70 -0.01 -27.29
N PHE A 512 14.33 -0.13 -26.12
CA PHE A 512 14.28 0.90 -25.06
C PHE A 512 15.64 1.47 -24.66
N SER A 513 16.73 0.78 -24.98
CA SER A 513 18.07 1.26 -24.67
C SER A 513 18.41 2.49 -25.52
N ASN A 514 19.04 3.46 -24.88
CA ASN A 514 19.69 4.57 -25.56
C ASN A 514 21.03 4.84 -24.88
N ASN A 515 22.06 5.16 -25.67
CA ASN A 515 23.39 5.42 -25.13
C ASN A 515 23.43 6.79 -24.45
N ALA A 516 23.38 6.78 -23.11
CA ALA A 516 23.54 7.95 -22.26
C ALA A 516 24.80 7.79 -21.40
N GLU A 517 25.96 8.19 -21.92
CA GLU A 517 27.28 8.01 -21.28
C GLU A 517 27.37 8.66 -19.88
N TYR A 518 26.60 9.71 -19.62
CA TYR A 518 26.54 10.36 -18.31
C TYR A 518 25.81 9.52 -17.25
N LEU A 519 24.95 8.58 -17.66
CA LEU A 519 24.05 7.84 -16.78
C LEU A 519 24.56 6.43 -16.47
N TYR A 520 25.04 5.72 -17.49
CA TYR A 520 25.46 4.31 -17.39
C TYR A 520 26.98 4.20 -17.22
N GLN A 521 27.46 4.54 -16.02
CA GLN A 521 28.89 4.66 -15.72
C GLN A 521 29.46 3.45 -14.96
N THR A 522 28.61 2.63 -14.34
CA THR A 522 28.99 1.53 -13.45
C THR A 522 28.07 0.35 -13.65
N ASP A 523 28.53 -0.83 -13.24
CA ASP A 523 27.81 -2.11 -13.29
C ASP A 523 27.47 -2.59 -14.71
N GLU A 524 27.16 -3.87 -14.84
CA GLU A 524 26.74 -4.48 -16.11
C GLU A 524 25.34 -4.01 -16.53
N ASP A 525 25.05 -4.06 -17.82
CA ASP A 525 23.76 -3.62 -18.39
C ASP A 525 22.54 -4.28 -17.74
N ASP A 526 22.69 -5.53 -17.29
CA ASP A 526 21.67 -6.29 -16.59
C ASP A 526 21.28 -5.70 -15.21
N PHE A 527 22.07 -4.79 -14.64
CA PHE A 527 21.78 -4.07 -13.40
C PHE A 527 21.51 -2.58 -13.63
N ASN A 528 21.55 -2.13 -14.89
CA ASN A 528 21.20 -0.79 -15.33
C ASN A 528 19.82 -0.80 -16.00
N LEU A 529 18.78 -1.01 -15.19
CA LEU A 529 17.41 -1.26 -15.67
C LEU A 529 16.83 -0.14 -16.56
N GLY A 530 17.40 1.07 -16.54
CA GLY A 530 17.05 2.14 -17.47
C GLY A 530 17.24 1.76 -18.95
N LYS A 531 18.12 0.81 -19.26
CA LYS A 531 18.33 0.28 -20.62
C LYS A 531 17.24 -0.67 -21.11
N THR A 532 16.41 -1.19 -20.20
CA THR A 532 15.31 -2.11 -20.50
C THR A 532 13.96 -1.56 -20.05
N SER A 533 13.89 -0.26 -19.75
CA SER A 533 12.70 0.45 -19.28
C SER A 533 12.29 1.54 -20.27
N PHE A 534 10.98 1.78 -20.39
CA PHE A 534 10.49 2.93 -21.15
C PHE A 534 10.84 4.28 -20.49
N GLN A 535 10.94 4.31 -19.16
CA GLN A 535 11.18 5.52 -18.38
C GLN A 535 12.67 5.66 -18.02
N CYS A 536 13.17 6.90 -18.00
CA CYS A 536 14.46 7.23 -17.39
C CYS A 536 14.33 7.22 -15.86
N GLY A 537 13.82 8.28 -15.24
CA GLY A 537 13.42 8.26 -13.83
C GLY A 537 12.28 7.27 -13.60
N ARG A 538 12.47 6.27 -12.74
CA ARG A 538 11.47 5.22 -12.49
C ARG A 538 11.32 4.93 -11.01
N ARG A 539 10.08 4.96 -10.52
CA ARG A 539 9.70 4.65 -9.14
C ARG A 539 9.99 3.18 -8.83
N ASN A 540 10.32 2.90 -7.56
CA ASN A 540 10.48 1.55 -7.04
C ASN A 540 9.12 0.85 -6.80
N ASP A 541 8.42 0.48 -7.88
CA ASP A 541 7.19 -0.30 -7.81
C ASP A 541 7.42 -1.79 -7.49
N ALA A 542 8.67 -2.24 -7.51
CA ALA A 542 9.04 -3.62 -7.16
C ALA A 542 8.94 -3.90 -5.66
N LEU A 543 9.29 -2.92 -4.81
CA LEU A 543 9.35 -3.11 -3.36
C LEU A 543 7.98 -3.50 -2.77
N LYS A 544 6.89 -2.88 -3.21
CA LYS A 544 5.53 -3.21 -2.72
C LYS A 544 5.10 -4.64 -3.05
N LEU A 545 5.47 -5.15 -4.22
CA LEU A 545 5.21 -6.56 -4.57
C LEU A 545 6.14 -7.48 -3.78
N TRP A 546 7.42 -7.12 -3.64
CA TRP A 546 8.39 -7.93 -2.92
C TRP A 546 8.02 -8.08 -1.45
N THR A 547 7.62 -7.02 -0.76
CA THR A 547 7.23 -7.08 0.66
C THR A 547 6.00 -7.96 0.86
N LEU A 548 5.01 -7.86 -0.03
CA LEU A 548 3.84 -8.74 -0.03
C LEU A 548 4.24 -10.20 -0.25
N TRP A 549 5.01 -10.48 -1.30
CA TRP A 549 5.47 -11.83 -1.64
C TRP A 549 6.32 -12.42 -0.52
N LYS A 550 7.26 -11.65 0.04
CA LYS A 550 8.13 -12.08 1.13
C LYS A 550 7.34 -12.37 2.41
N SER A 551 6.32 -11.56 2.72
CA SER A 551 5.50 -11.74 3.92
C SER A 551 4.54 -12.92 3.85
N LYS A 552 3.97 -13.21 2.68
CA LYS A 552 2.92 -14.23 2.51
C LYS A 552 3.49 -15.55 1.95
N GLY A 553 4.66 -15.48 1.32
CA GLY A 553 5.21 -16.53 0.47
C GLY A 553 4.35 -16.79 -0.76
N ARG A 554 4.86 -17.59 -1.70
CA ARG A 554 4.10 -17.99 -2.90
C ARG A 554 2.76 -18.62 -2.57
N LYS A 555 2.72 -19.49 -1.55
CA LYS A 555 1.48 -20.14 -1.09
C LYS A 555 0.44 -19.16 -0.53
N GLY A 556 0.87 -18.03 0.02
CA GLY A 556 -0.06 -16.98 0.43
C GLY A 556 -0.61 -16.18 -0.74
N LEU A 557 0.21 -15.90 -1.76
CA LEU A 557 -0.27 -15.28 -3.01
C LEU A 557 -1.24 -16.19 -3.76
N GLU A 558 -0.95 -17.49 -3.81
CA GLU A 558 -1.86 -18.52 -4.34
C GLU A 558 -3.23 -18.46 -3.65
N ARG A 559 -3.28 -18.40 -2.32
CA ARG A 559 -4.54 -18.24 -1.58
C ARG A 559 -5.28 -16.95 -1.89
N ILE A 560 -4.59 -15.83 -2.12
CA ILE A 560 -5.23 -14.56 -2.50
C ILE A 560 -5.94 -14.71 -3.85
N VAL A 561 -5.26 -15.33 -4.82
CA VAL A 561 -5.81 -15.63 -6.15
C VAL A 561 -6.99 -16.59 -6.04
N ASP A 562 -6.80 -17.74 -5.38
CA ASP A 562 -7.81 -18.79 -5.29
C ASP A 562 -9.10 -18.28 -4.64
N LYS A 563 -8.97 -17.46 -3.58
CA LYS A 563 -10.09 -16.82 -2.89
C LYS A 563 -10.94 -15.98 -3.83
N GLN A 564 -10.37 -15.29 -4.83
CA GLN A 564 -11.16 -14.48 -5.76
C GLN A 564 -12.13 -15.33 -6.58
N PHE A 565 -11.69 -16.51 -7.00
CA PHE A 565 -12.54 -17.45 -7.72
C PHE A 565 -13.57 -18.09 -6.80
N GLU A 566 -13.20 -18.45 -5.56
CA GLU A 566 -14.15 -18.98 -4.57
C GLU A 566 -15.28 -17.98 -4.26
N LEU A 567 -14.97 -16.69 -4.13
CA LEU A 567 -15.98 -15.65 -3.94
C LEU A 567 -16.83 -15.45 -5.20
N ALA A 568 -16.24 -15.59 -6.39
CA ALA A 568 -16.97 -15.49 -7.65
C ALA A 568 -17.94 -16.66 -7.84
N ASP A 569 -17.53 -17.88 -7.49
CA ASP A 569 -18.40 -19.06 -7.48
C ASP A 569 -19.56 -18.86 -6.51
N TYR A 570 -19.28 -18.33 -5.32
CA TYR A 570 -20.31 -18.00 -4.34
C TYR A 570 -21.32 -16.98 -4.88
N ALA A 571 -20.84 -15.90 -5.50
CA ALA A 571 -21.69 -14.87 -6.09
C ALA A 571 -22.53 -15.42 -7.25
N ARG A 572 -21.94 -16.23 -8.14
CA ARG A 572 -22.67 -16.90 -9.23
C ARG A 572 -23.76 -17.82 -8.69
N GLU A 573 -23.46 -18.60 -7.66
CA GLU A 573 -24.43 -19.51 -7.06
C GLU A 573 -25.58 -18.77 -6.39
N TYR A 574 -25.30 -17.61 -5.79
CA TYR A 574 -26.34 -16.71 -5.30
C TYR A 574 -27.28 -16.30 -6.44
N VAL A 575 -26.74 -15.78 -7.55
CA VAL A 575 -27.52 -15.35 -8.74
C VAL A 575 -28.33 -16.51 -9.32
N ARG A 576 -27.74 -17.71 -9.47
CA ARG A 576 -28.42 -18.90 -10.02
C ARG A 576 -29.62 -19.36 -9.20
N ASN A 577 -29.57 -19.18 -7.88
CA ASN A 577 -30.60 -19.66 -6.95
C ASN A 577 -31.71 -18.64 -6.65
N HIS A 578 -31.66 -17.43 -7.24
CA HIS A 578 -32.66 -16.39 -7.01
C HIS A 578 -33.43 -16.08 -8.30
N PRO A 579 -34.77 -16.21 -8.32
CA PRO A 579 -35.57 -16.07 -9.54
C PRO A 579 -35.65 -14.64 -10.09
N ASP A 580 -35.29 -13.65 -9.28
CA ASP A 580 -35.24 -12.24 -9.68
C ASP A 580 -33.95 -11.89 -10.44
N TYR A 581 -33.00 -12.82 -10.56
CA TYR A 581 -31.73 -12.59 -11.23
C TYR A 581 -31.58 -13.44 -12.50
N GLU A 582 -30.83 -12.90 -13.46
CA GLU A 582 -30.41 -13.61 -14.66
C GLU A 582 -28.88 -13.55 -14.80
N LEU A 583 -28.23 -14.71 -14.96
CA LEU A 583 -26.76 -14.83 -15.05
C LEU A 583 -26.28 -14.82 -16.52
N TYR A 584 -25.26 -14.02 -16.80
CA TYR A 584 -24.61 -13.89 -18.12
C TYR A 584 -23.13 -14.33 -18.12
N SER A 585 -22.49 -14.40 -16.96
CA SER A 585 -21.11 -14.90 -16.82
C SER A 585 -21.05 -16.43 -16.67
N PHE A 586 -19.86 -17.00 -16.83
CA PHE A 586 -19.58 -18.43 -16.77
C PHE A 586 -18.65 -18.79 -15.60
N ASP A 587 -18.48 -20.09 -15.36
CA ASP A 587 -17.58 -20.62 -14.33
C ASP A 587 -16.10 -20.27 -14.66
N ASP A 588 -15.20 -20.33 -13.67
CA ASP A 588 -13.80 -19.88 -13.81
C ASP A 588 -13.62 -18.41 -14.27
N SER A 589 -14.67 -17.59 -14.20
CA SER A 589 -14.56 -16.15 -14.23
C SER A 589 -14.53 -15.54 -12.82
N ILE A 590 -13.90 -14.38 -12.67
CA ILE A 590 -14.03 -13.53 -11.48
C ILE A 590 -14.82 -12.25 -11.77
N ALA A 591 -15.40 -12.17 -12.97
CA ALA A 591 -16.44 -11.22 -13.31
C ALA A 591 -17.79 -11.95 -13.26
N ILE A 592 -18.73 -11.38 -12.53
CA ILE A 592 -20.08 -11.90 -12.33
C ILE A 592 -21.01 -10.91 -13.00
N CYS A 593 -21.56 -11.36 -14.13
CA CYS A 593 -22.38 -10.55 -15.02
C CYS A 593 -23.83 -10.97 -14.85
N PHE A 594 -24.69 -10.07 -14.39
CA PHE A 594 -26.09 -10.40 -14.09
C PHE A 594 -27.05 -9.22 -14.32
N ASN A 595 -28.33 -9.53 -14.49
CA ASN A 595 -29.43 -8.57 -14.40
C ASN A 595 -30.31 -8.86 -13.17
N TYR A 596 -31.00 -7.84 -12.68
CA TYR A 596 -31.92 -7.93 -11.54
C TYR A 596 -33.29 -7.37 -11.91
N LYS A 597 -34.31 -8.24 -11.93
CA LYS A 597 -35.68 -7.94 -12.36
C LYS A 597 -35.69 -7.27 -13.74
N ASN A 598 -36.63 -6.34 -13.97
CA ASN A 598 -36.75 -5.55 -15.20
C ASN A 598 -36.05 -4.19 -15.08
N ILE A 599 -34.98 -4.09 -14.28
CA ILE A 599 -34.21 -2.85 -14.09
C ILE A 599 -32.99 -2.95 -15.00
N SER A 600 -32.77 -1.94 -15.84
CA SER A 600 -31.59 -1.91 -16.70
C SER A 600 -30.32 -1.75 -15.85
N ALA A 601 -29.22 -2.36 -16.30
CA ALA A 601 -28.00 -2.39 -15.52
C ALA A 601 -27.41 -0.99 -15.29
N ASP A 602 -27.50 -0.10 -16.28
CA ASP A 602 -27.06 1.30 -16.20
C ASP A 602 -27.84 2.08 -15.13
N GLN A 603 -29.16 1.90 -15.08
CA GLN A 603 -30.04 2.50 -14.09
C GLN A 603 -29.70 1.97 -12.69
N LEU A 604 -29.55 0.65 -12.55
CA LEU A 604 -29.20 0.01 -11.27
C LEU A 604 -27.89 0.55 -10.69
N CYS A 605 -26.83 0.58 -11.50
CA CYS A 605 -25.52 1.03 -11.04
C CYS A 605 -25.53 2.54 -10.72
N THR A 606 -26.24 3.33 -11.54
CA THR A 606 -26.38 4.78 -11.32
C THR A 606 -27.12 5.07 -10.02
N ASP A 607 -28.29 4.44 -9.79
CA ASP A 607 -29.11 4.70 -8.62
C ASP A 607 -28.36 4.42 -7.32
N LEU A 608 -27.69 3.26 -7.25
CA LEU A 608 -26.92 2.87 -6.06
C LEU A 608 -25.72 3.79 -5.80
N TYR A 609 -25.08 4.28 -6.86
CA TYR A 609 -23.99 5.25 -6.74
C TYR A 609 -24.49 6.63 -6.29
N GLU A 610 -25.63 7.10 -6.83
CA GLU A 610 -26.16 8.43 -6.50
C GLU A 610 -26.80 8.51 -5.11
N HIS A 611 -27.15 7.38 -4.52
CA HIS A 611 -27.67 7.26 -3.17
C HIS A 611 -26.63 6.78 -2.14
N ASP A 612 -25.36 6.68 -2.53
CA ASP A 612 -24.25 6.26 -1.65
C ASP A 612 -24.43 4.85 -1.03
N GLU A 613 -25.09 3.93 -1.74
CA GLU A 613 -25.44 2.60 -1.22
C GLU A 613 -24.42 1.53 -1.63
N LEU A 614 -23.96 1.55 -2.88
CA LEU A 614 -23.07 0.52 -3.43
C LEU A 614 -22.32 1.03 -4.67
N MET A 615 -21.02 0.71 -4.77
CA MET A 615 -20.24 1.00 -5.97
C MET A 615 -20.06 -0.26 -6.83
N VAL A 616 -20.83 -0.37 -7.90
CA VAL A 616 -20.72 -1.43 -8.90
C VAL A 616 -20.86 -0.85 -10.31
N GLY A 617 -20.25 -1.49 -11.30
CA GLY A 617 -20.29 -1.05 -12.70
C GLY A 617 -21.19 -1.93 -13.54
N TYR A 618 -21.53 -1.46 -14.75
CA TYR A 618 -22.19 -2.27 -15.78
C TYR A 618 -21.26 -2.47 -16.98
N GLY A 619 -21.59 -3.45 -17.81
CA GLY A 619 -20.87 -3.77 -19.03
C GLY A 619 -21.81 -4.33 -20.09
N LYS A 620 -21.29 -4.46 -21.31
CA LYS A 620 -22.04 -5.00 -22.44
C LYS A 620 -21.22 -6.06 -23.14
N PHE A 621 -21.88 -7.15 -23.52
CA PHE A 621 -21.34 -8.16 -24.41
C PHE A 621 -22.40 -8.51 -25.46
N ARG A 622 -22.06 -8.29 -26.73
CA ARG A 622 -22.99 -8.40 -27.86
C ARG A 622 -24.23 -7.54 -27.63
N GLU A 623 -25.44 -8.12 -27.64
CA GLU A 623 -26.68 -7.39 -27.42
C GLU A 623 -27.06 -7.25 -25.93
N ASN A 624 -26.36 -7.95 -25.03
CA ASN A 624 -26.71 -7.99 -23.61
C ASN A 624 -25.94 -6.95 -22.82
N GLU A 625 -26.65 -6.10 -22.09
CA GLU A 625 -26.11 -5.22 -21.07
C GLU A 625 -26.45 -5.79 -19.69
N PHE A 626 -25.49 -5.73 -18.77
CA PHE A 626 -25.60 -6.34 -17.44
C PHE A 626 -24.77 -5.62 -16.39
N VAL A 627 -25.14 -5.80 -15.13
CA VAL A 627 -24.30 -5.41 -13.99
C VAL A 627 -23.06 -6.30 -14.01
N ARG A 628 -21.88 -5.69 -13.86
CA ARG A 628 -20.58 -6.37 -13.83
C ARG A 628 -19.96 -6.19 -12.45
N MET A 629 -20.24 -7.15 -11.57
CA MET A 629 -19.56 -7.31 -10.28
C MET A 629 -18.23 -8.02 -10.50
N VAL A 630 -17.17 -7.60 -9.80
CA VAL A 630 -15.86 -8.26 -9.87
C VAL A 630 -15.30 -8.58 -8.48
N THR A 631 -14.82 -9.80 -8.29
CA THR A 631 -14.18 -10.22 -7.04
C THR A 631 -12.68 -9.99 -7.17
N ILE A 632 -12.21 -8.86 -6.63
CA ILE A 632 -10.78 -8.52 -6.66
C ILE A 632 -10.23 -7.96 -5.36
N ASN A 633 -11.11 -7.45 -4.49
CA ASN A 633 -10.71 -7.04 -3.16
C ASN A 633 -10.45 -8.29 -2.30
N HIS A 634 -9.17 -8.57 -2.05
CA HIS A 634 -8.73 -9.73 -1.27
C HIS A 634 -9.29 -9.78 0.15
N ALA A 635 -9.72 -8.64 0.70
CA ALA A 635 -10.28 -8.54 2.04
C ALA A 635 -11.70 -9.09 2.11
N ASN A 636 -12.46 -9.09 1.00
CA ASN A 636 -13.87 -9.49 1.04
C ASN A 636 -14.07 -10.92 1.52
N THR A 637 -15.18 -11.17 2.21
CA THR A 637 -15.63 -12.51 2.63
C THR A 637 -16.90 -12.92 1.90
N LYS A 638 -17.39 -14.15 2.15
CA LYS A 638 -18.68 -14.59 1.58
C LYS A 638 -19.84 -13.75 2.11
N GLU A 639 -19.75 -13.32 3.36
CA GLU A 639 -20.72 -12.45 4.00
C GLU A 639 -20.80 -11.08 3.31
N ASP A 640 -19.66 -10.52 2.87
CA ASP A 640 -19.66 -9.29 2.06
C ASP A 640 -20.33 -9.50 0.70
N ILE A 641 -20.12 -10.66 0.06
CA ILE A 641 -20.78 -11.01 -1.21
C ILE A 641 -22.30 -11.13 -1.00
N GLU A 642 -22.77 -11.75 0.09
CA GLU A 642 -24.20 -11.74 0.40
C GLU A 642 -24.73 -10.33 0.67
N HIS A 643 -23.96 -9.53 1.40
CA HIS A 643 -24.35 -8.18 1.75
C HIS A 643 -24.51 -7.31 0.50
N PHE A 644 -23.61 -7.45 -0.48
CA PHE A 644 -23.73 -6.82 -1.79
C PHE A 644 -25.11 -7.05 -2.43
N PHE A 645 -25.57 -8.30 -2.51
CA PHE A 645 -26.88 -8.60 -3.10
C PHE A 645 -28.03 -8.09 -2.23
N LYS A 646 -27.95 -8.25 -0.91
CA LYS A 646 -28.96 -7.73 0.03
C LYS A 646 -29.12 -6.22 -0.06
N VAL A 647 -28.06 -5.47 -0.33
CA VAL A 647 -28.12 -4.01 -0.56
C VAL A 647 -28.93 -3.70 -1.82
N ILE A 648 -28.68 -4.40 -2.93
CA ILE A 648 -29.44 -4.24 -4.19
C ILE A 648 -30.94 -4.54 -3.96
N GLU A 649 -31.23 -5.68 -3.32
CA GLU A 649 -32.60 -6.12 -3.06
C GLU A 649 -33.34 -5.16 -2.12
N ALA A 650 -32.69 -4.72 -1.04
CA ALA A 650 -33.26 -3.77 -0.10
C ALA A 650 -33.52 -2.42 -0.77
N PHE A 651 -32.63 -1.94 -1.65
CA PHE A 651 -32.80 -0.66 -2.32
C PHE A 651 -34.07 -0.61 -3.18
N TYR A 652 -34.36 -1.68 -3.94
CA TYR A 652 -35.52 -1.75 -4.84
C TYR A 652 -36.79 -2.34 -4.23
N THR A 653 -36.80 -2.58 -2.91
CA THR A 653 -37.99 -2.99 -2.15
C THR A 653 -38.50 -1.91 -1.20
N ARG A 654 -37.78 -0.78 -1.07
CA ARG A 654 -38.14 0.38 -0.25
C ARG A 654 -39.35 1.16 -0.75
#